data_AF-A0A927YQV9-F1
#
_entry.id   AF-A0A927YQV9-F1
#
_cell.length_a   1.000
_cell.length_b   1.000
_cell.length_c   1.000
_cell.angle_alpha   90.00
_cell.angle_beta   90.00
_cell.angle_gamma   90.00
#
_symmetry.space_group_name_H-M   'P 1'
#
loop_
_entity.id
_entity.type
_entity.pdbx_description
1 polymer ?
#
loop_
_entity_poly.entity_id
_entity_poly.type
_entity_poly.pdbx_seq_one_letter_code
_entity_poly.pdbx_strand_id
1 'polypeptide(L)'
;MGDKEPSKKIIALGRKITDVMPHKMFGVKVEDPEYWGLAEIVTEEMAEVGLTMKVRHHYTFEDLCKMNPEKAKDKAAFQKLLDDMSYIGLLEYDYGNHYDHNGRTAPQSERRYTLPIFVPGSAELFNMEESVPGERSNNRLKQHPAVASFFERMTYLPLDGFTHLIPPGGAGVGMHVIPVEKAIEFENEKLDLEQISYWLKKYEGHIGVGQCSCRVSRACLEEGCGDDEMNWCIGLGDFADYCRETGKGHDITYEEAMRIVERAETLGYVHQITNIDGENKIFGLCNCNVNICNALRTSQLFNTPNMSRSAYTAHVEAEKCVACGKCVEYCPAGAVKLGQKLCKKDGSQVEYPKVVLPDRVHWGKDKYDEDYRDNNRKNCYETGTAPCKVACPAHVSVQGYVNMAKEGRYEDALALIKKDNPFPAICGRVCNKRCEAACTRGTIDAPVAIDDIKKFIAERDLHAETRYIPPIDIPSNRLTQWDDKIAIIGAGPAGLSCAYYLATKGYKPTVFEKNSRPGGMLTWGIPTWKLEKDVVEAEIDVIRQLGVEIKCNVEVGKDITLDELRSQGYKAFYVAIGCQGGKIPPIPGTDAKDGIDIAVTFLHKALEDQSQKMDGNVVVVGGGNVAIDCVRTAARFGAGNPQMFCLEARDEMPANNIEITETLEEDIAINNGWGPKEILKDAEGNVAGIVFKKCTSVKDAEGKFNPQYDENETMTVECKHIIFAIGQGIEWGGLLGDGKEKVEFWHGNYPVADKLTYQTAQPDIFVGGDVYSGSKFAIDAIEAGKCAADSLHRFVQPGCSMTIGKNRRDFIELDKDNILVEEYDTAGRNEPAIDTSIDMKHSFRDAHLTLTEEQVKAEASRCLKCGASVVDENKCIGCGVCTTKCAFDAIHLHRTHPECTHMVPSEDKFKHIGAYAIKRAAKIAFSKKSEAEKAAEKAHKEYKRSQK
;
A
#
# COMPACT_ATOMS: atom_id res chain seq x y z
N MET A 1 -20.12 -20.53 -23.99
CA MET A 1 -19.87 -19.98 -25.34
C MET A 1 -19.87 -21.12 -26.32
N GLY A 2 -20.48 -20.93 -27.48
CA GLY A 2 -20.66 -21.95 -28.50
C GLY A 2 -21.43 -21.31 -29.62
N ASP A 3 -20.72 -20.50 -30.41
CA ASP A 3 -21.25 -19.96 -31.65
C ASP A 3 -21.72 -21.14 -32.52
N LYS A 4 -23.01 -21.19 -32.81
CA LYS A 4 -23.63 -22.32 -33.52
C LYS A 4 -23.26 -22.31 -35.00
N GLU A 5 -22.81 -21.17 -35.52
CA GLU A 5 -22.43 -20.99 -36.93
C GLU A 5 -21.09 -20.23 -37.03
N PRO A 6 -19.98 -20.85 -36.60
CA PRO A 6 -18.73 -20.15 -36.46
C PRO A 6 -18.13 -19.76 -37.82
N SER A 7 -17.61 -18.53 -37.93
CA SER A 7 -16.91 -18.09 -39.14
C SER A 7 -15.60 -18.86 -39.33
N LYS A 8 -15.56 -19.68 -40.39
CA LYS A 8 -14.35 -20.42 -40.78
C LYS A 8 -13.18 -19.49 -41.11
N LYS A 9 -13.45 -18.27 -41.59
CA LYS A 9 -12.43 -17.28 -41.95
C LYS A 9 -11.79 -16.68 -40.71
N ILE A 10 -12.59 -16.35 -39.69
CA ILE A 10 -12.08 -15.82 -38.42
C ILE A 10 -11.25 -16.88 -37.69
N ILE A 11 -11.69 -18.15 -37.68
CA ILE A 11 -10.89 -19.27 -37.15
C ILE A 11 -9.54 -19.37 -37.87
N ALA A 12 -9.56 -19.31 -39.22
CA ALA A 12 -8.34 -19.38 -40.02
C ALA A 12 -7.40 -18.18 -39.75
N LEU A 13 -7.96 -16.98 -39.57
CA LEU A 13 -7.19 -15.79 -39.21
C LEU A 13 -6.57 -15.93 -37.81
N GLY A 14 -7.34 -16.38 -36.83
CA GLY A 14 -6.86 -16.66 -35.47
C GLY A 14 -5.69 -17.64 -35.48
N ARG A 15 -5.82 -18.75 -36.21
CA ARG A 15 -4.75 -19.75 -36.40
C ARG A 15 -3.51 -19.16 -37.06
N LYS A 16 -3.69 -18.21 -37.98
CA LYS A 16 -2.59 -17.58 -38.72
C LYS A 16 -1.77 -16.65 -37.83
N ILE A 17 -2.43 -15.85 -36.99
CA ILE A 17 -1.81 -14.84 -36.14
C ILE A 17 -1.23 -15.46 -34.85
N THR A 18 -1.92 -16.46 -34.27
CA THR A 18 -1.57 -16.98 -32.93
C THR A 18 -0.15 -17.49 -32.80
N ASP A 19 0.43 -17.22 -31.64
CA ASP A 19 1.68 -17.82 -31.16
C ASP A 19 1.43 -19.01 -30.21
N VAL A 20 0.16 -19.38 -29.95
CA VAL A 20 -0.19 -20.60 -29.24
C VAL A 20 0.12 -21.81 -30.14
N MET A 21 1.29 -22.40 -29.93
CA MET A 21 1.83 -23.46 -30.80
C MET A 21 0.86 -24.63 -31.04
N PRO A 22 0.17 -25.18 -30.02
CA PRO A 22 -0.83 -26.22 -30.25
C PRO A 22 -1.96 -25.78 -31.19
N HIS A 23 -2.49 -24.57 -31.03
CA HIS A 23 -3.59 -24.06 -31.86
C HIS A 23 -3.12 -23.81 -33.30
N LYS A 24 -1.88 -23.34 -33.47
CA LYS A 24 -1.26 -23.16 -34.78
C LYS A 24 -1.11 -24.49 -35.53
N MET A 25 -0.71 -25.55 -34.84
CA MET A 25 -0.48 -26.88 -35.42
C MET A 25 -1.78 -27.67 -35.63
N PHE A 26 -2.64 -27.75 -34.62
CA PHE A 26 -3.81 -28.63 -34.60
C PHE A 26 -5.13 -27.93 -34.93
N GLY A 27 -5.13 -26.60 -35.04
CA GLY A 27 -6.30 -25.78 -35.36
C GLY A 27 -6.84 -25.02 -34.15
N VAL A 28 -7.49 -23.89 -34.45
CA VAL A 28 -8.26 -23.08 -33.50
C VAL A 28 -9.71 -23.57 -33.51
N LYS A 29 -10.33 -23.65 -32.34
CA LYS A 29 -11.72 -24.03 -32.10
C LYS A 29 -12.56 -22.82 -31.72
N VAL A 30 -13.88 -23.01 -31.66
CA VAL A 30 -14.85 -21.95 -31.32
C VAL A 30 -14.71 -21.50 -29.86
N GLU A 31 -14.26 -22.41 -29.00
CA GLU A 31 -14.05 -22.16 -27.57
C GLU A 31 -12.72 -21.45 -27.29
N ASP A 32 -11.82 -21.40 -28.28
CA ASP A 32 -10.49 -20.83 -28.12
C ASP A 32 -10.54 -19.29 -28.20
N PRO A 33 -9.73 -18.57 -27.39
CA PRO A 33 -9.72 -17.11 -27.36
C PRO A 33 -9.46 -16.44 -28.69
N GLU A 34 -8.65 -17.05 -29.54
CA GLU A 34 -8.39 -16.58 -30.89
C GLU A 34 -9.68 -16.42 -31.71
N TYR A 35 -10.66 -17.30 -31.54
CA TYR A 35 -11.92 -17.19 -32.27
C TYR A 35 -12.82 -16.14 -31.65
N TRP A 36 -13.27 -16.37 -30.41
CA TRP A 36 -14.28 -15.50 -29.82
C TRP A 36 -13.77 -14.08 -29.63
N GLY A 37 -12.48 -13.87 -29.35
CA GLY A 37 -11.88 -12.55 -29.22
C GLY A 37 -11.84 -11.77 -30.54
N LEU A 38 -11.57 -12.45 -31.66
CA LEU A 38 -11.63 -11.82 -32.99
C LEU A 38 -13.08 -11.62 -33.43
N ALA A 39 -13.96 -12.59 -33.20
CA ALA A 39 -15.35 -12.54 -33.64
C ALA A 39 -16.16 -11.39 -33.03
N GLU A 40 -15.73 -10.84 -31.90
CA GLU A 40 -16.33 -9.65 -31.30
C GLU A 40 -16.28 -8.42 -32.21
N ILE A 41 -15.17 -8.21 -32.93
CA ILE A 41 -14.90 -6.94 -33.62
C ILE A 41 -14.33 -7.09 -35.04
N VAL A 42 -13.97 -8.30 -35.46
CA VAL A 42 -13.43 -8.60 -36.79
C VAL A 42 -14.50 -9.23 -37.67
N THR A 43 -14.79 -8.60 -38.80
CA THR A 43 -15.75 -9.13 -39.78
C THR A 43 -15.12 -10.20 -40.66
N GLU A 44 -15.94 -11.02 -41.34
CA GLU A 44 -15.44 -11.96 -42.33
C GLU A 44 -14.63 -11.27 -43.44
N GLU A 45 -15.05 -10.08 -43.85
CA GLU A 45 -14.40 -9.31 -44.91
C GLU A 45 -12.99 -8.87 -44.50
N MET A 46 -12.83 -8.38 -43.26
CA MET A 46 -11.54 -8.06 -42.67
C MET A 46 -10.65 -9.32 -42.58
N ALA A 47 -11.24 -10.45 -42.18
CA ALA A 47 -10.52 -11.71 -42.08
C ALA A 47 -10.00 -12.21 -43.45
N GLU A 48 -10.76 -12.03 -44.53
CA GLU A 48 -10.29 -12.35 -45.88
C GLU A 48 -9.03 -11.57 -46.25
N VAL A 49 -9.01 -10.27 -45.98
CA VAL A 49 -7.83 -9.42 -46.27
C VAL A 49 -6.64 -9.90 -45.44
N GLY A 50 -6.81 -10.07 -44.12
CA GLY A 50 -5.74 -10.54 -43.24
C GLY A 50 -5.20 -11.92 -43.62
N LEU A 51 -6.03 -12.82 -44.15
CA LEU A 51 -5.61 -14.14 -44.62
C LEU A 51 -4.66 -14.07 -45.82
N THR A 52 -4.76 -13.03 -46.66
CA THR A 52 -3.85 -12.83 -47.79
C THR A 52 -2.45 -12.38 -47.36
N MET A 53 -2.34 -11.69 -46.21
CA MET A 53 -1.08 -11.09 -45.73
C MET A 53 -0.17 -12.11 -45.06
N LYS A 54 1.14 -11.87 -45.03
CA LYS A 54 2.05 -12.55 -44.09
C LYS A 54 2.08 -11.76 -42.79
N VAL A 55 2.08 -12.49 -41.66
CA VAL A 55 2.22 -11.87 -40.32
C VAL A 55 3.58 -11.19 -40.24
N ARG A 56 3.61 -9.96 -39.70
CA ARG A 56 4.80 -9.10 -39.57
C ARG A 56 5.55 -8.85 -40.88
N HIS A 57 4.83 -8.83 -42.01
CA HIS A 57 5.36 -8.37 -43.29
C HIS A 57 4.69 -7.07 -43.73
N HIS A 58 5.49 -6.16 -44.28
CA HIS A 58 5.03 -4.85 -44.74
C HIS A 58 4.48 -4.91 -46.16
N TYR A 59 3.33 -4.29 -46.39
CA TYR A 59 2.68 -4.21 -47.70
C TYR A 59 2.27 -2.76 -47.98
N THR A 60 2.56 -2.27 -49.19
CA THR A 60 1.98 -1.00 -49.65
C THR A 60 0.49 -1.19 -49.98
N PHE A 61 -0.25 -0.09 -50.12
CA PHE A 61 -1.64 -0.16 -50.58
C PHE A 61 -1.76 -0.87 -51.95
N GLU A 62 -0.83 -0.62 -52.86
CA GLU A 62 -0.82 -1.26 -54.18
C GLU A 62 -0.51 -2.76 -54.12
N ASP A 63 0.31 -3.21 -53.16
CA ASP A 63 0.52 -4.64 -52.94
C ASP A 63 -0.77 -5.32 -52.43
N LEU A 64 -1.46 -4.69 -51.47
CA LEU A 64 -2.74 -5.19 -50.97
C LEU A 64 -3.82 -5.22 -52.05
N CYS A 65 -3.84 -4.23 -52.95
CA CYS A 65 -4.74 -4.23 -54.11
C CYS A 65 -4.47 -5.41 -55.05
N LYS A 66 -3.20 -5.72 -55.34
CA LYS A 66 -2.83 -6.88 -56.17
C LYS A 66 -3.22 -8.20 -55.50
N MET A 67 -3.13 -8.28 -54.18
CA MET A 67 -3.48 -9.46 -53.40
C MET A 67 -5.00 -9.65 -53.23
N ASN A 68 -5.78 -8.57 -53.36
CA ASN A 68 -7.23 -8.55 -53.19
C ASN A 68 -7.95 -7.89 -54.39
N PRO A 69 -7.82 -8.43 -55.61
CA PRO A 69 -8.24 -7.76 -56.85
C PRO A 69 -9.74 -7.45 -56.90
N GLU A 70 -10.57 -8.29 -56.28
CA GLU A 70 -12.02 -8.07 -56.24
C GLU A 70 -12.41 -6.88 -55.36
N LYS A 71 -11.77 -6.72 -54.19
CA LYS A 71 -11.97 -5.55 -53.31
C LYS A 71 -11.38 -4.29 -53.93
N ALA A 72 -10.24 -4.42 -54.62
CA ALA A 72 -9.56 -3.32 -55.29
C ALA A 72 -10.33 -2.72 -56.48
N LYS A 73 -11.46 -3.31 -56.91
CA LYS A 73 -12.37 -2.70 -57.90
C LYS A 73 -12.91 -1.36 -57.43
N ASP A 74 -13.13 -1.23 -56.12
CA ASP A 74 -13.41 0.05 -55.45
C ASP A 74 -12.28 0.36 -54.47
N LYS A 75 -11.24 1.07 -54.98
CA LYS A 75 -10.07 1.45 -54.18
C LYS A 75 -10.44 2.30 -52.97
N ALA A 76 -11.48 3.13 -53.04
CA ALA A 76 -11.88 3.99 -51.93
C ALA A 76 -12.54 3.19 -50.81
N ALA A 77 -13.46 2.28 -51.16
CA ALA A 77 -14.06 1.36 -50.19
C ALA A 77 -13.01 0.42 -49.58
N PHE A 78 -12.07 -0.08 -50.38
CA PHE A 78 -11.01 -0.93 -49.87
C PHE A 78 -10.04 -0.19 -48.94
N GLN A 79 -9.67 1.06 -49.27
CA GLN A 79 -8.89 1.91 -48.37
C GLN A 79 -9.62 2.14 -47.05
N LYS A 80 -10.94 2.43 -47.10
CA LYS A 80 -11.76 2.56 -45.90
C LYS A 80 -11.74 1.28 -45.05
N LEU A 81 -11.84 0.10 -45.67
CA LEU A 81 -11.75 -1.17 -44.95
C LEU A 81 -10.39 -1.33 -44.24
N LEU A 82 -9.29 -0.95 -44.89
CA LEU A 82 -7.94 -0.97 -44.28
C LEU A 82 -7.81 0.04 -43.13
N ASP A 83 -8.41 1.22 -43.28
CA ASP A 83 -8.47 2.22 -42.21
C ASP A 83 -9.32 1.71 -41.03
N ASP A 84 -10.47 1.08 -41.28
CA ASP A 84 -11.30 0.46 -40.25
C ASP A 84 -10.54 -0.67 -39.53
N MET A 85 -9.84 -1.55 -40.28
CA MET A 85 -8.98 -2.59 -39.72
C MET A 85 -7.83 -2.01 -38.87
N SER A 86 -7.28 -0.86 -39.28
CA SER A 86 -6.21 -0.17 -38.54
C SER A 86 -6.74 0.53 -37.30
N TYR A 87 -7.92 1.14 -37.39
CA TYR A 87 -8.61 1.78 -36.27
C TYR A 87 -8.92 0.77 -35.15
N ILE A 88 -9.45 -0.41 -35.48
CA ILE A 88 -9.70 -1.44 -34.47
C ILE A 88 -8.40 -2.05 -33.93
N GLY A 89 -7.29 -1.98 -34.66
CA GLY A 89 -5.99 -2.55 -34.27
C GLY A 89 -5.66 -3.91 -34.90
N LEU A 90 -6.46 -4.36 -35.89
CA LEU A 90 -6.17 -5.61 -36.60
C LEU A 90 -4.98 -5.44 -37.54
N LEU A 91 -4.83 -4.24 -38.12
CA LEU A 91 -3.64 -3.85 -38.86
C LEU A 91 -2.90 -2.73 -38.11
N GLU A 92 -1.59 -2.76 -38.24
CA GLU A 92 -0.71 -1.65 -37.93
C GLU A 92 -0.21 -1.04 -39.24
N TYR A 93 0.26 0.20 -39.22
CA TYR A 93 1.00 0.75 -40.33
C TYR A 93 2.17 1.62 -39.88
N ASP A 94 3.17 1.74 -40.75
CA ASP A 94 4.33 2.60 -40.56
C ASP A 94 4.69 3.35 -41.86
N TYR A 95 5.74 4.16 -41.77
CA TYR A 95 6.24 5.03 -42.84
C TYR A 95 7.72 4.75 -43.14
N GLY A 96 8.14 3.48 -43.03
CA GLY A 96 9.49 3.06 -43.39
C GLY A 96 10.50 2.98 -42.23
N ASN A 97 10.16 3.50 -41.04
CA ASN A 97 11.03 3.59 -39.87
C ASN A 97 12.41 4.22 -40.20
N HIS A 98 12.39 5.46 -40.69
CA HIS A 98 13.60 6.19 -41.07
C HIS A 98 14.28 6.85 -39.87
N TYR A 99 14.89 6.02 -38.99
CA TYR A 99 15.59 6.47 -37.79
C TYR A 99 16.93 5.75 -37.60
N ASP A 100 17.96 6.47 -37.14
CA ASP A 100 19.22 5.92 -36.64
C ASP A 100 19.48 6.38 -35.20
N HIS A 101 20.72 6.27 -34.70
CA HIS A 101 21.07 6.71 -33.35
C HIS A 101 21.03 8.23 -33.13
N ASN A 102 21.06 9.02 -34.22
CA ASN A 102 21.00 10.49 -34.22
C ASN A 102 19.61 11.03 -34.55
N GLY A 103 18.61 10.15 -34.62
CA GLY A 103 17.22 10.51 -34.87
C GLY A 103 16.75 10.23 -36.28
N ARG A 104 15.84 11.06 -36.78
CA ARG A 104 15.16 10.84 -38.06
C ARG A 104 16.11 11.05 -39.24
N THR A 105 16.21 10.06 -40.14
CA THR A 105 17.14 10.05 -41.28
C THR A 105 16.50 10.44 -42.62
N ALA A 106 15.18 10.31 -42.74
CA ALA A 106 14.43 10.70 -43.93
C ALA A 106 12.97 11.08 -43.61
N PRO A 107 12.29 11.87 -44.48
CA PRO A 107 10.86 12.15 -44.38
C PRO A 107 9.98 10.89 -44.41
N GLN A 108 8.68 11.01 -44.08
CA GLN A 108 7.75 9.88 -44.14
C GLN A 108 7.68 9.33 -45.58
N SER A 109 7.84 8.02 -45.74
CA SER A 109 7.60 7.35 -47.02
C SER A 109 6.12 7.03 -47.21
N GLU A 110 5.76 6.27 -48.24
CA GLU A 110 4.39 5.76 -48.38
C GLU A 110 4.01 4.85 -47.21
N ARG A 111 2.71 4.86 -46.84
CA ARG A 111 2.15 4.04 -45.76
C ARG A 111 2.29 2.56 -46.09
N ARG A 112 2.80 1.77 -45.14
CA ARG A 112 2.93 0.32 -45.26
C ARG A 112 2.12 -0.37 -44.15
N TYR A 113 1.23 -1.27 -44.53
CA TYR A 113 0.38 -2.03 -43.62
C TYR A 113 1.03 -3.34 -43.21
N THR A 114 0.80 -3.73 -41.96
CA THR A 114 1.32 -4.95 -41.36
C THR A 114 0.21 -5.64 -40.60
N LEU A 115 0.10 -6.97 -40.77
CA LEU A 115 -0.70 -7.81 -39.88
C LEU A 115 0.19 -8.21 -38.71
N PRO A 116 0.02 -7.66 -37.49
CA PRO A 116 0.91 -7.95 -36.38
C PRO A 116 0.61 -9.32 -35.75
N ILE A 117 1.43 -9.71 -34.77
CA ILE A 117 1.08 -10.80 -33.84
C ILE A 117 -0.01 -10.31 -32.87
N PHE A 118 -0.54 -11.19 -32.01
CA PHE A 118 -1.52 -10.74 -31.03
C PHE A 118 -0.90 -9.85 -29.93
N VAL A 119 0.30 -10.17 -29.45
CA VAL A 119 0.93 -9.49 -28.31
C VAL A 119 2.46 -9.42 -28.48
N PRO A 120 3.06 -8.22 -28.41
CA PRO A 120 2.39 -6.92 -28.56
C PRO A 120 1.86 -6.78 -30.00
N GLY A 121 0.63 -6.28 -30.15
CA GLY A 121 -0.03 -6.18 -31.46
C GLY A 121 -1.56 -6.23 -31.33
N SER A 122 -2.26 -6.96 -32.21
CA SER A 122 -3.71 -6.77 -32.37
C SER A 122 -4.51 -6.93 -31.08
N ALA A 123 -4.25 -7.95 -30.26
CA ALA A 123 -5.03 -8.14 -29.04
C ALA A 123 -4.83 -6.99 -28.04
N GLU A 124 -3.61 -6.43 -27.99
CA GLU A 124 -3.32 -5.23 -27.20
C GLU A 124 -4.00 -3.98 -27.76
N LEU A 125 -3.86 -3.75 -29.08
CA LEU A 125 -4.41 -2.58 -29.76
C LEU A 125 -5.94 -2.55 -29.77
N PHE A 126 -6.59 -3.72 -29.72
CA PHE A 126 -8.03 -3.83 -29.54
C PHE A 126 -8.48 -3.22 -28.21
N ASN A 127 -7.62 -3.12 -27.21
CA ASN A 127 -7.91 -2.54 -25.91
C ASN A 127 -7.57 -1.04 -25.85
N MET A 128 -7.08 -0.44 -26.94
CA MET A 128 -6.72 0.97 -26.99
C MET A 128 -7.73 1.75 -27.84
N GLU A 129 -8.37 2.72 -27.21
CA GLU A 129 -9.23 3.69 -27.88
C GLU A 129 -9.34 4.95 -27.01
N GLU A 130 -8.94 6.08 -27.57
CA GLU A 130 -9.17 7.42 -27.01
C GLU A 130 -10.31 8.07 -27.80
N SER A 131 -11.56 7.72 -27.49
CA SER A 131 -12.72 8.29 -28.17
C SER A 131 -12.73 9.82 -28.11
N VAL A 132 -12.19 10.36 -27.02
CA VAL A 132 -11.84 11.76 -26.83
C VAL A 132 -10.49 11.81 -26.12
N PRO A 133 -9.48 12.54 -26.64
CA PRO A 133 -8.18 12.67 -25.98
C PRO A 133 -8.33 13.13 -24.54
N GLY A 134 -7.74 12.36 -23.62
CA GLY A 134 -7.77 12.67 -22.19
C GLY A 134 -9.08 12.33 -21.46
N GLU A 135 -10.08 11.68 -22.06
CA GLU A 135 -11.24 11.14 -21.34
C GLU A 135 -11.01 9.71 -20.83
N ARG A 136 -11.64 9.37 -19.69
CA ARG A 136 -11.61 8.03 -19.09
C ARG A 136 -12.64 7.08 -19.72
N SER A 137 -12.66 7.02 -21.05
CA SER A 137 -13.65 6.22 -21.78
C SER A 137 -12.98 5.40 -22.87
N ASN A 138 -13.25 4.10 -22.86
CA ASN A 138 -12.93 3.18 -23.94
C ASN A 138 -14.24 2.57 -24.43
N ASN A 139 -14.80 3.10 -25.52
CA ASN A 139 -16.13 2.71 -25.99
C ASN A 139 -16.13 1.28 -26.51
N ARG A 140 -15.03 0.86 -27.14
CA ARG A 140 -14.86 -0.49 -27.65
C ARG A 140 -14.93 -1.51 -26.52
N LEU A 141 -14.23 -1.32 -25.41
CA LEU A 141 -14.32 -2.25 -24.28
C LEU A 141 -15.67 -2.21 -23.56
N LYS A 142 -16.36 -1.06 -23.55
CA LYS A 142 -17.75 -0.99 -23.07
C LYS A 142 -18.72 -1.81 -23.92
N GLN A 143 -18.52 -1.83 -25.25
CA GLN A 143 -19.37 -2.56 -26.20
C GLN A 143 -18.97 -4.02 -26.35
N HIS A 144 -17.68 -4.32 -26.25
CA HIS A 144 -17.06 -5.62 -26.51
C HIS A 144 -16.12 -6.03 -25.36
N PRO A 145 -16.63 -6.22 -24.13
CA PRO A 145 -15.79 -6.50 -22.95
C PRO A 145 -15.00 -7.81 -23.07
N ALA A 146 -15.45 -8.77 -23.89
CA ALA A 146 -14.71 -10.00 -24.16
C ALA A 146 -13.32 -9.73 -24.77
N VAL A 147 -13.12 -8.61 -25.45
CA VAL A 147 -11.80 -8.19 -25.97
C VAL A 147 -10.76 -8.01 -24.85
N ALA A 148 -11.17 -7.59 -23.65
CA ALA A 148 -10.27 -7.52 -22.50
C ALA A 148 -9.80 -8.91 -22.05
N SER A 149 -10.73 -9.87 -22.00
CA SER A 149 -10.39 -11.28 -21.72
C SER A 149 -9.50 -11.86 -22.81
N PHE A 150 -9.75 -11.53 -24.09
CA PHE A 150 -8.92 -11.99 -25.19
C PHE A 150 -7.47 -11.52 -25.04
N PHE A 151 -7.25 -10.25 -24.72
CA PHE A 151 -5.91 -9.72 -24.48
C PHE A 151 -5.21 -10.38 -23.28
N GLU A 152 -5.94 -10.56 -22.18
CA GLU A 152 -5.45 -11.29 -21.00
C GLU A 152 -5.00 -12.72 -21.36
N ARG A 153 -5.77 -13.42 -22.19
CA ARG A 153 -5.47 -14.79 -22.62
C ARG A 153 -4.31 -14.86 -23.61
N MET A 154 -4.24 -13.94 -24.57
CA MET A 154 -3.12 -13.88 -25.52
C MET A 154 -1.80 -13.44 -24.89
N THR A 155 -1.86 -12.77 -23.74
CA THR A 155 -0.66 -12.49 -22.91
C THR A 155 -0.28 -13.67 -22.01
N TYR A 156 -1.06 -14.76 -21.95
CA TYR A 156 -0.81 -15.94 -21.09
C TYR A 156 -0.53 -17.22 -21.90
N LEU A 157 -1.49 -17.63 -22.75
CA LEU A 157 -1.49 -18.94 -23.42
C LEU A 157 -0.27 -19.21 -24.31
N PRO A 158 0.28 -18.24 -25.07
CA PRO A 158 1.48 -18.48 -25.86
C PRO A 158 2.72 -18.80 -25.01
N LEU A 159 2.70 -18.42 -23.73
CA LEU A 159 3.83 -18.52 -22.81
C LEU A 159 3.69 -19.69 -21.82
N ASP A 160 2.47 -20.18 -21.55
CA ASP A 160 2.23 -21.32 -20.67
C ASP A 160 2.99 -22.56 -21.15
N GLY A 161 3.89 -23.07 -20.30
CA GLY A 161 4.72 -24.23 -20.59
C GLY A 161 5.94 -23.92 -21.46
N PHE A 162 6.20 -22.66 -21.80
CA PHE A 162 7.26 -22.28 -22.74
C PHE A 162 8.30 -21.30 -22.17
N THR A 163 7.93 -20.46 -21.18
CA THR A 163 8.81 -19.38 -20.67
C THR A 163 10.21 -19.82 -20.20
N HIS A 164 10.34 -21.05 -19.68
CA HIS A 164 11.61 -21.60 -19.23
C HIS A 164 12.60 -21.92 -20.36
N LEU A 165 12.16 -21.85 -21.62
CA LEU A 165 12.99 -22.01 -22.82
C LEU A 165 13.44 -20.67 -23.38
N ILE A 166 13.00 -19.56 -22.79
CA ILE A 166 13.36 -18.22 -23.23
C ILE A 166 14.74 -17.87 -22.66
N PRO A 167 15.74 -17.57 -23.53
CA PRO A 167 17.06 -17.18 -23.05
C PRO A 167 17.02 -15.82 -22.36
N PRO A 168 18.08 -15.47 -21.60
CA PRO A 168 18.32 -14.09 -21.16
C PRO A 168 18.17 -13.10 -22.33
N GLY A 169 17.53 -11.95 -22.07
CA GLY A 169 17.19 -10.95 -23.09
C GLY A 169 15.87 -11.23 -23.84
N GLY A 170 15.14 -12.29 -23.50
CA GLY A 170 13.79 -12.56 -24.00
C GLY A 170 13.71 -13.16 -25.42
N ALA A 171 14.77 -13.06 -26.23
CA ALA A 171 14.80 -13.53 -27.63
C ALA A 171 13.65 -13.03 -28.52
N GLY A 172 13.29 -11.75 -28.41
CA GLY A 172 12.24 -11.15 -29.25
C GLY A 172 10.83 -11.59 -28.85
N VAL A 173 10.62 -11.86 -27.57
CA VAL A 173 9.32 -12.21 -26.99
C VAL A 173 8.96 -11.22 -25.89
N GLY A 174 7.77 -10.63 -26.00
CA GLY A 174 7.19 -9.78 -24.96
C GLY A 174 7.87 -8.42 -24.81
N MET A 175 7.90 -7.94 -23.57
CA MET A 175 8.46 -6.65 -23.18
C MET A 175 9.66 -6.86 -22.25
N HIS A 176 10.62 -5.94 -22.30
CA HIS A 176 11.86 -6.01 -21.57
C HIS A 176 11.99 -4.85 -20.57
N VAL A 177 12.41 -5.12 -19.34
CA VAL A 177 12.63 -4.06 -18.34
C VAL A 177 13.81 -3.21 -18.75
N ILE A 178 13.60 -1.89 -18.73
CA ILE A 178 14.68 -0.91 -18.79
C ILE A 178 14.82 -0.31 -17.38
N PRO A 179 16.04 -0.21 -16.82
CA PRO A 179 16.21 0.32 -15.47
C PRO A 179 15.80 1.80 -15.41
N VAL A 180 15.45 2.26 -14.20
CA VAL A 180 15.46 3.69 -13.90
C VAL A 180 16.84 4.24 -14.24
N GLU A 181 16.89 5.21 -15.15
CA GLU A 181 18.16 5.67 -15.73
C GLU A 181 19.11 6.24 -14.68
N LYS A 182 18.58 6.98 -13.71
CA LYS A 182 19.36 7.50 -12.58
C LYS A 182 20.02 6.38 -11.75
N ALA A 183 19.42 5.19 -11.69
CA ALA A 183 19.96 4.06 -10.93
C ALA A 183 21.19 3.43 -11.59
N ILE A 184 21.47 3.74 -12.85
CA ILE A 184 22.63 3.25 -13.61
C ILE A 184 23.57 4.39 -14.02
N GLU A 185 23.39 5.61 -13.51
CA GLU A 185 24.12 6.78 -13.97
C GLU A 185 25.65 6.66 -13.75
N PHE A 186 26.05 5.98 -12.68
CA PHE A 186 27.45 5.74 -12.31
C PHE A 186 28.03 4.42 -12.83
N GLU A 187 27.26 3.63 -13.59
CA GLU A 187 27.74 2.37 -14.17
C GLU A 187 28.54 2.64 -15.45
N ASN A 188 29.84 2.33 -15.41
CA ASN A 188 30.79 2.66 -16.49
C ASN A 188 30.54 1.85 -17.78
N GLU A 189 29.90 0.68 -17.68
CA GLU A 189 29.64 -0.23 -18.80
C GLU A 189 28.20 -0.12 -19.34
N LYS A 190 27.45 0.91 -18.93
CA LYS A 190 26.08 1.12 -19.41
C LYS A 190 26.06 1.39 -20.91
N LEU A 191 25.03 0.89 -21.58
CA LEU A 191 24.82 1.09 -23.02
C LEU A 191 23.67 2.06 -23.28
N ASP A 192 23.68 2.71 -24.45
CA ASP A 192 22.61 3.61 -24.87
C ASP A 192 21.24 2.92 -24.92
N LEU A 193 21.21 1.65 -25.36
CA LEU A 193 19.99 0.83 -25.42
C LEU A 193 19.33 0.61 -24.04
N GLU A 194 20.10 0.78 -22.97
CA GLU A 194 19.68 0.60 -21.58
C GLU A 194 19.19 1.92 -20.94
N GLN A 195 19.22 3.04 -21.69
CA GLN A 195 18.84 4.38 -21.24
C GLN A 195 17.51 4.84 -21.87
N ILE A 196 16.60 5.35 -21.05
CA ILE A 196 15.29 5.82 -21.49
C ILE A 196 15.45 7.10 -22.32
N SER A 197 16.31 8.02 -21.89
CA SER A 197 16.56 9.29 -22.54
C SER A 197 17.12 9.12 -23.95
N TYR A 198 17.95 8.09 -24.19
CA TYR A 198 18.45 7.75 -25.52
C TYR A 198 17.30 7.44 -26.48
N TRP A 199 16.37 6.56 -26.07
CA TRP A 199 15.24 6.19 -26.91
C TRP A 199 14.30 7.36 -27.17
N LEU A 200 14.01 8.17 -26.16
CA LEU A 200 13.17 9.34 -26.32
C LEU A 200 13.80 10.39 -27.26
N LYS A 201 15.11 10.65 -27.15
CA LYS A 201 15.84 11.58 -28.05
C LYS A 201 15.89 11.07 -29.48
N LYS A 202 16.10 9.77 -29.67
CA LYS A 202 16.10 9.14 -31.00
C LYS A 202 14.78 9.37 -31.75
N TYR A 203 13.66 9.43 -31.04
CA TYR A 203 12.35 9.64 -31.63
C TYR A 203 11.79 11.04 -31.37
N GLU A 204 12.63 12.02 -31.06
CA GLU A 204 12.19 13.40 -30.80
C GLU A 204 11.37 13.95 -31.98
N GLY A 205 10.23 14.57 -31.67
CA GLY A 205 9.22 14.99 -32.65
C GLY A 205 8.25 13.90 -33.13
N HIS A 206 8.49 12.64 -32.75
CA HIS A 206 7.63 11.48 -33.00
C HIS A 206 7.43 10.66 -31.72
N ILE A 207 7.04 11.36 -30.66
CA ILE A 207 6.70 10.77 -29.36
C ILE A 207 5.21 10.98 -29.14
N GLY A 208 4.50 9.91 -28.81
CA GLY A 208 3.09 9.96 -28.47
C GLY A 208 2.81 9.25 -27.16
N VAL A 209 1.67 9.52 -26.57
CA VAL A 209 1.18 8.80 -25.40
C VAL A 209 -0.28 8.45 -25.56
N GLY A 210 -0.71 7.35 -24.94
CA GLY A 210 -2.11 7.05 -24.84
C GLY A 210 -2.48 6.18 -23.64
N GLN A 211 -3.71 5.66 -23.70
CA GLN A 211 -4.28 4.77 -22.70
C GLN A 211 -3.46 3.48 -22.52
N CYS A 212 -3.24 3.08 -21.27
CA CYS A 212 -2.60 1.82 -20.95
C CYS A 212 -3.59 0.66 -21.13
N SER A 213 -3.37 -0.12 -22.20
CA SER A 213 -4.10 -1.36 -22.54
C SER A 213 -4.28 -2.30 -21.34
N CYS A 214 -3.25 -2.47 -20.50
CA CYS A 214 -3.30 -3.34 -19.32
C CYS A 214 -4.21 -2.78 -18.21
N ARG A 215 -4.15 -1.45 -17.93
CA ARG A 215 -4.99 -0.82 -16.89
C ARG A 215 -6.45 -0.86 -17.28
N VAL A 216 -6.78 -0.47 -18.51
CA VAL A 216 -8.16 -0.44 -18.98
C VAL A 216 -8.75 -1.85 -19.11
N SER A 217 -8.00 -2.83 -19.63
CA SER A 217 -8.48 -4.21 -19.73
C SER A 217 -8.70 -4.86 -18.37
N ARG A 218 -7.77 -4.70 -17.42
CA ARG A 218 -7.95 -5.23 -16.05
C ARG A 218 -9.11 -4.57 -15.32
N ALA A 219 -9.31 -3.26 -15.49
CA ALA A 219 -10.49 -2.59 -14.94
C ALA A 219 -11.79 -3.16 -15.53
N CYS A 220 -11.82 -3.44 -16.84
CA CYS A 220 -12.95 -4.10 -17.49
C CYS A 220 -13.23 -5.52 -16.95
N LEU A 221 -12.20 -6.18 -16.40
CA LEU A 221 -12.30 -7.50 -15.76
C LEU A 221 -12.49 -7.44 -14.24
N GLU A 222 -12.77 -6.26 -13.68
CA GLU A 222 -12.92 -6.04 -12.22
C GLU A 222 -11.64 -6.34 -11.40
N GLU A 223 -10.49 -6.28 -12.05
CA GLU A 223 -9.16 -6.51 -11.47
C GLU A 223 -8.26 -5.27 -11.48
N GLY A 224 -8.84 -4.07 -11.62
CA GLY A 224 -8.15 -2.79 -11.57
C GLY A 224 -7.51 -2.48 -10.20
N CYS A 225 -6.65 -1.46 -10.14
CA CYS A 225 -5.90 -1.07 -8.92
C CYS A 225 -6.10 0.37 -8.46
N GLY A 226 -7.00 1.14 -9.09
CA GLY A 226 -7.31 2.52 -8.75
C GLY A 226 -6.54 3.58 -9.56
N ASP A 227 -5.49 3.19 -10.30
CA ASP A 227 -4.76 4.09 -11.20
C ASP A 227 -5.68 4.65 -12.31
N ASP A 228 -5.46 5.90 -12.69
CA ASP A 228 -5.97 6.42 -13.96
C ASP A 228 -5.28 5.70 -15.11
N GLU A 229 -6.04 5.21 -16.10
CA GLU A 229 -5.46 4.42 -17.18
C GLU A 229 -4.78 5.25 -18.29
N MET A 230 -5.00 6.56 -18.32
CA MET A 230 -4.54 7.44 -19.40
C MET A 230 -3.08 7.85 -19.26
N ASN A 231 -2.43 8.09 -20.40
CA ASN A 231 -1.11 8.70 -20.52
C ASN A 231 0.03 7.93 -19.82
N TRP A 232 0.01 6.59 -19.84
CA TRP A 232 1.10 5.76 -19.29
C TRP A 232 1.86 4.94 -20.34
N CYS A 233 1.27 4.75 -21.52
CA CYS A 233 1.88 4.01 -22.61
C CYS A 233 2.42 5.00 -23.64
N ILE A 234 3.74 5.10 -23.74
CA ILE A 234 4.42 6.00 -24.66
C ILE A 234 4.70 5.24 -25.96
N GLY A 235 4.16 5.73 -27.08
CA GLY A 235 4.47 5.27 -28.43
C GLY A 235 5.63 6.07 -29.01
N LEU A 236 6.47 5.42 -29.84
CA LEU A 236 7.68 6.01 -30.40
C LEU A 236 7.79 5.80 -31.91
N GLY A 237 8.31 6.81 -32.61
CA GLY A 237 8.52 6.79 -34.05
C GLY A 237 7.22 6.64 -34.82
N ASP A 238 7.25 5.86 -35.91
CA ASP A 238 6.07 5.66 -36.77
C ASP A 238 4.89 5.01 -36.02
N PHE A 239 5.13 4.33 -34.88
CA PHE A 239 4.04 3.80 -34.06
C PHE A 239 3.31 4.90 -33.26
N ALA A 240 4.02 5.95 -32.85
CA ALA A 240 3.37 7.15 -32.31
C ALA A 240 2.44 7.77 -33.36
N ASP A 241 2.92 7.89 -34.60
CA ASP A 241 2.13 8.39 -35.73
C ASP A 241 0.87 7.54 -35.95
N TYR A 242 1.01 6.21 -35.98
CA TYR A 242 -0.11 5.27 -36.07
C TYR A 242 -1.11 5.44 -34.92
N CYS A 243 -0.63 5.57 -33.68
CA CYS A 243 -1.51 5.73 -32.52
C CYS A 243 -2.32 7.03 -32.63
N ARG A 244 -1.68 8.13 -33.01
CA ARG A 244 -2.34 9.43 -33.23
C ARG A 244 -3.37 9.35 -34.35
N GLU A 245 -3.00 8.79 -35.50
CA GLU A 245 -3.86 8.73 -36.69
C GLU A 245 -5.04 7.78 -36.54
N THR A 246 -4.97 6.83 -35.60
CA THR A 246 -6.05 5.88 -35.31
C THR A 246 -6.80 6.14 -34.01
N GLY A 247 -6.58 7.29 -33.35
CA GLY A 247 -7.28 7.66 -32.11
C GLY A 247 -6.94 6.76 -30.92
N LYS A 248 -5.70 6.26 -30.85
CA LYS A 248 -5.18 5.46 -29.73
C LYS A 248 -4.21 6.23 -28.82
N GLY A 249 -3.83 7.44 -29.23
CA GLY A 249 -2.96 8.33 -28.48
C GLY A 249 -2.84 9.69 -29.15
N HIS A 250 -1.97 10.52 -28.60
CA HIS A 250 -1.70 11.89 -29.06
C HIS A 250 -0.23 12.24 -28.87
N ASP A 251 0.26 13.24 -29.61
CA ASP A 251 1.67 13.65 -29.55
C ASP A 251 2.00 14.33 -28.21
N ILE A 252 3.23 14.14 -27.75
CA ILE A 252 3.80 14.81 -26.58
C ILE A 252 5.25 15.23 -26.86
N THR A 253 5.77 16.18 -26.09
CA THR A 253 7.19 16.55 -26.17
C THR A 253 8.09 15.56 -25.43
N TYR A 254 9.40 15.67 -25.66
CA TYR A 254 10.41 14.93 -24.88
C TYR A 254 10.29 15.23 -23.38
N GLU A 255 10.11 16.49 -23.00
CA GLU A 255 9.97 16.91 -21.60
C GLU A 255 8.71 16.35 -20.96
N GLU A 256 7.60 16.28 -21.71
CA GLU A 256 6.37 15.63 -21.28
C GLU A 256 6.56 14.13 -21.03
N ALA A 257 7.25 13.44 -21.94
CA ALA A 257 7.59 12.02 -21.78
C ALA A 257 8.47 11.79 -20.53
N MET A 258 9.48 12.65 -20.31
CA MET A 258 10.33 12.57 -19.11
C MET A 258 9.53 12.82 -17.82
N ARG A 259 8.59 13.77 -17.81
CA ARG A 259 7.71 13.98 -16.64
C ARG A 259 6.84 12.76 -16.32
N ILE A 260 6.34 12.06 -17.35
CA ILE A 260 5.59 10.81 -17.17
C ILE A 260 6.47 9.73 -16.55
N VAL A 261 7.72 9.59 -17.04
CA VAL A 261 8.72 8.66 -16.53
C VAL A 261 9.05 8.96 -15.06
N GLU A 262 9.33 10.21 -14.71
CA GLU A 262 9.62 10.64 -13.34
C GLU A 262 8.44 10.43 -12.38
N ARG A 263 7.21 10.70 -12.85
CA ARG A 263 5.99 10.42 -12.07
C ARG A 263 5.82 8.91 -11.84
N ALA A 264 6.02 8.10 -12.87
CA ALA A 264 6.00 6.64 -12.78
C ALA A 264 7.01 6.14 -11.74
N GLU A 265 8.23 6.68 -11.73
CA GLU A 265 9.26 6.35 -10.75
C GLU A 265 8.87 6.74 -9.32
N THR A 266 8.26 7.90 -9.15
CA THR A 266 7.74 8.39 -7.86
C THR A 266 6.69 7.44 -7.29
N LEU A 267 5.79 6.95 -8.14
CA LEU A 267 4.76 5.96 -7.80
C LEU A 267 5.31 4.53 -7.69
N GLY A 268 6.55 4.30 -8.15
CA GLY A 268 7.25 3.01 -8.13
C GLY A 268 6.80 2.03 -9.22
N TYR A 269 6.46 2.56 -10.39
CA TYR A 269 6.18 1.77 -11.59
C TYR A 269 7.47 1.39 -12.31
N VAL A 270 7.38 0.31 -13.08
CA VAL A 270 8.53 -0.27 -13.79
C VAL A 270 8.49 0.14 -15.25
N HIS A 271 9.61 0.61 -15.77
CA HIS A 271 9.77 0.92 -17.18
C HIS A 271 10.04 -0.33 -18.00
N GLN A 272 9.35 -0.48 -19.12
CA GLN A 272 9.58 -1.57 -20.07
C GLN A 272 9.59 -1.05 -21.50
N ILE A 273 10.41 -1.66 -22.34
CA ILE A 273 10.50 -1.39 -23.77
C ILE A 273 10.17 -2.64 -24.59
N THR A 274 9.74 -2.43 -25.82
CA THR A 274 9.60 -3.50 -26.82
C THR A 274 10.99 -3.95 -27.28
N ASN A 275 11.26 -5.26 -27.38
CA ASN A 275 12.55 -5.78 -27.89
C ASN A 275 12.39 -6.64 -29.16
N ILE A 276 11.20 -6.67 -29.75
CA ILE A 276 10.81 -7.62 -30.81
C ILE A 276 11.23 -7.20 -32.22
N ASP A 277 11.75 -5.99 -32.39
CA ASP A 277 12.23 -5.46 -33.69
C ASP A 277 13.77 -5.36 -33.74
N GLY A 278 14.46 -5.88 -32.71
CA GLY A 278 15.91 -5.82 -32.57
C GLY A 278 16.42 -4.47 -32.03
N GLU A 279 17.74 -4.35 -31.92
CA GLU A 279 18.43 -3.28 -31.18
C GLU A 279 18.27 -1.87 -31.78
N ASN A 280 17.78 -1.77 -33.02
CA ASN A 280 17.65 -0.51 -33.73
C ASN A 280 16.25 0.10 -33.67
N LYS A 281 15.27 -0.59 -33.09
CA LYS A 281 13.88 -0.12 -33.06
C LYS A 281 13.17 -0.57 -31.79
N ILE A 282 12.60 0.42 -31.10
CA ILE A 282 11.51 0.18 -30.16
C ILE A 282 10.32 1.01 -30.61
N PHE A 283 9.11 0.54 -30.34
CA PHE A 283 7.89 1.29 -30.66
C PHE A 283 7.10 1.67 -29.41
N GLY A 284 7.38 1.04 -28.28
CA GLY A 284 6.67 1.29 -27.02
C GLY A 284 7.61 1.40 -25.82
N LEU A 285 7.34 2.38 -24.96
CA LEU A 285 7.89 2.56 -23.62
C LEU A 285 6.72 2.57 -22.62
N CYS A 286 6.61 1.53 -21.79
CA CYS A 286 5.51 1.35 -20.85
C CYS A 286 5.90 1.66 -19.41
N ASN A 287 5.01 2.32 -18.68
CA ASN A 287 5.15 2.65 -17.25
C ASN A 287 4.23 1.74 -16.40
N CYS A 288 4.76 0.58 -16.01
CA CYS A 288 3.96 -0.56 -15.56
C CYS A 288 3.81 -0.65 -14.05
N ASN A 289 2.56 -0.57 -13.58
CA ASN A 289 2.19 -0.95 -12.22
C ASN A 289 2.10 -2.48 -12.14
N VAL A 290 2.81 -3.07 -11.18
CA VAL A 290 2.89 -4.53 -11.02
C VAL A 290 1.56 -5.19 -10.63
N ASN A 291 0.62 -4.44 -10.04
CA ASN A 291 -0.69 -4.98 -9.72
C ASN A 291 -1.53 -5.28 -10.97
N ILE A 292 -1.13 -4.75 -12.14
CA ILE A 292 -1.95 -4.73 -13.36
C ILE A 292 -1.24 -5.28 -14.59
N CYS A 293 0.06 -5.04 -14.73
CA CYS A 293 0.77 -5.25 -15.99
C CYS A 293 0.78 -6.72 -16.45
N ASN A 294 0.26 -6.97 -17.65
CA ASN A 294 0.29 -8.30 -18.28
C ASN A 294 1.69 -8.72 -18.73
N ALA A 295 2.59 -7.77 -19.01
CA ALA A 295 3.96 -8.08 -19.41
C ALA A 295 4.83 -8.51 -18.20
N LEU A 296 4.76 -7.76 -17.08
CA LEU A 296 5.44 -8.13 -15.84
C LEU A 296 4.95 -9.45 -15.25
N ARG A 297 3.67 -9.79 -15.48
CA ARG A 297 3.13 -11.11 -15.13
C ARG A 297 3.98 -12.24 -15.70
N THR A 298 4.57 -12.08 -16.89
CA THR A 298 5.30 -13.18 -17.54
C THR A 298 6.54 -13.63 -16.77
N SER A 299 7.25 -12.71 -16.10
CA SER A 299 8.38 -13.06 -15.24
C SER A 299 7.95 -13.47 -13.83
N GLN A 300 6.79 -13.02 -13.37
CA GLN A 300 6.33 -13.20 -11.99
C GLN A 300 5.47 -14.45 -11.81
N LEU A 301 4.42 -14.62 -12.63
CA LEU A 301 3.54 -15.78 -12.58
C LEU A 301 4.29 -17.06 -12.96
N PHE A 302 5.04 -17.05 -14.06
CA PHE A 302 5.78 -18.23 -14.49
C PHE A 302 7.09 -18.44 -13.73
N ASN A 303 7.45 -17.47 -12.88
CA ASN A 303 8.68 -17.43 -12.09
C ASN A 303 9.96 -17.58 -12.94
N THR A 304 9.97 -16.93 -14.10
CA THR A 304 11.06 -16.98 -15.09
C THR A 304 11.58 -15.57 -15.35
N PRO A 305 12.59 -15.09 -14.60
CA PRO A 305 13.05 -13.71 -14.67
C PRO A 305 13.61 -13.31 -16.04
N ASN A 306 14.23 -14.25 -16.77
CA ASN A 306 14.83 -14.02 -18.09
C ASN A 306 13.88 -13.42 -19.13
N MET A 307 12.56 -13.58 -18.93
CA MET A 307 11.53 -12.97 -19.78
C MET A 307 11.58 -11.44 -19.75
N SER A 308 11.78 -10.85 -18.57
CA SER A 308 11.65 -9.40 -18.39
C SER A 308 12.94 -8.74 -17.88
N ARG A 309 13.87 -9.51 -17.31
CA ARG A 309 15.06 -9.00 -16.61
C ARG A 309 15.95 -8.13 -17.49
N SER A 310 16.34 -6.96 -17.00
CA SER A 310 17.34 -6.09 -17.63
C SER A 310 18.78 -6.62 -17.45
N ALA A 311 19.78 -5.90 -17.93
CA ALA A 311 21.19 -6.25 -17.71
C ALA A 311 21.68 -6.11 -16.26
N TYR A 312 20.81 -5.67 -15.35
CA TYR A 312 21.18 -5.24 -14.01
C TYR A 312 20.54 -6.10 -12.92
N THR A 313 21.24 -6.20 -11.78
CA THR A 313 20.74 -6.81 -10.55
C THR A 313 20.95 -5.84 -9.40
N ALA A 314 19.98 -5.78 -8.48
CA ALA A 314 20.11 -4.97 -7.28
C ALA A 314 20.93 -5.69 -6.21
N HIS A 315 21.84 -4.98 -5.55
CA HIS A 315 22.65 -5.46 -4.44
C HIS A 315 22.52 -4.50 -3.25
N VAL A 316 22.45 -5.05 -2.04
CA VAL A 316 22.36 -4.27 -0.81
C VAL A 316 23.68 -4.29 -0.07
N GLU A 317 24.19 -3.11 0.26
CA GLU A 317 25.26 -2.93 1.24
C GLU A 317 24.67 -2.99 2.64
N ALA A 318 24.77 -4.17 3.27
CA ALA A 318 24.09 -4.45 4.54
C ALA A 318 24.48 -3.45 5.64
N GLU A 319 25.74 -3.01 5.67
CA GLU A 319 26.30 -2.08 6.65
C GLU A 319 25.60 -0.73 6.64
N LYS A 320 25.35 -0.18 5.44
CA LYS A 320 24.61 1.08 5.22
C LYS A 320 23.10 0.90 5.41
N CYS A 321 22.58 -0.31 5.17
CA CYS A 321 21.16 -0.57 5.30
C CYS A 321 20.70 -0.46 6.77
N VAL A 322 19.55 0.22 6.95
CA VAL A 322 18.90 0.44 8.25
C VAL A 322 17.49 -0.16 8.30
N ALA A 323 17.14 -1.06 7.38
CA ALA A 323 15.83 -1.72 7.31
C ALA A 323 14.62 -0.79 7.47
N CYS A 324 14.65 0.40 6.86
CA CYS A 324 13.48 1.30 6.88
C CYS A 324 12.26 0.66 6.18
N GLY A 325 12.49 -0.26 5.24
CA GLY A 325 11.47 -1.03 4.53
C GLY A 325 10.87 -0.32 3.31
N LYS A 326 11.29 0.90 2.99
CA LYS A 326 10.71 1.63 1.85
C LYS A 326 11.03 1.00 0.49
N CYS A 327 12.18 0.36 0.32
CA CYS A 327 12.46 -0.36 -0.93
C CYS A 327 11.63 -1.64 -1.11
N VAL A 328 11.25 -2.32 -0.03
CA VAL A 328 10.51 -3.60 -0.10
C VAL A 328 9.04 -3.37 -0.45
N GLU A 329 8.46 -2.27 0.02
CA GLU A 329 7.06 -1.89 -0.26
C GLU A 329 6.81 -1.65 -1.76
N TYR A 330 7.85 -1.28 -2.54
CA TYR A 330 7.77 -0.97 -3.98
C TYR A 330 8.43 -2.02 -4.88
N CYS A 331 9.02 -3.10 -4.35
CA CYS A 331 9.66 -4.10 -5.20
C CYS A 331 8.60 -4.84 -6.06
N PRO A 332 8.65 -4.76 -7.39
CA PRO A 332 7.63 -5.38 -8.24
C PRO A 332 7.70 -6.90 -8.19
N ALA A 333 8.92 -7.47 -8.24
CA ALA A 333 9.10 -8.91 -8.26
C ALA A 333 9.06 -9.55 -6.85
N GLY A 334 8.88 -8.77 -5.78
CA GLY A 334 9.06 -9.28 -4.41
C GLY A 334 10.47 -9.88 -4.17
N ALA A 335 11.46 -9.37 -4.90
CA ALA A 335 12.86 -9.80 -4.83
C ALA A 335 13.58 -9.16 -3.62
N VAL A 336 13.17 -7.95 -3.22
CA VAL A 336 13.72 -7.28 -2.04
C VAL A 336 12.76 -7.48 -0.86
N LYS A 337 13.25 -8.04 0.24
CA LYS A 337 12.48 -8.22 1.48
C LYS A 337 13.32 -7.83 2.69
N LEU A 338 12.66 -7.51 3.80
CA LEU A 338 13.31 -7.30 5.08
C LEU A 338 13.75 -8.62 5.69
N GLY A 339 14.91 -8.61 6.31
CA GLY A 339 15.50 -9.70 7.07
C GLY A 339 16.26 -9.20 8.29
N GLN A 340 16.88 -10.15 8.99
CA GLN A 340 17.77 -9.97 10.12
C GLN A 340 19.19 -9.60 9.64
N LYS A 341 19.76 -8.56 10.26
CA LYS A 341 21.14 -8.12 10.02
C LYS A 341 22.12 -8.68 11.05
N LEU A 342 21.66 -8.88 12.29
CA LEU A 342 22.49 -9.42 13.37
C LEU A 342 22.87 -10.88 13.09
N CYS A 343 24.08 -11.28 13.48
CA CYS A 343 24.50 -12.69 13.42
C CYS A 343 23.62 -13.57 14.31
N LYS A 344 23.56 -14.86 13.99
CA LYS A 344 22.96 -15.87 14.86
C LYS A 344 23.82 -16.05 16.10
N LYS A 345 23.26 -16.69 17.14
CA LYS A 345 23.94 -16.95 18.41
C LYS A 345 25.26 -17.74 18.27
N ASP A 346 25.38 -18.55 17.22
CA ASP A 346 26.60 -19.31 16.90
C ASP A 346 27.67 -18.50 16.13
N GLY A 347 27.43 -17.21 15.89
CA GLY A 347 28.31 -16.31 15.15
C GLY A 347 28.14 -16.34 13.64
N SER A 348 27.29 -17.22 13.09
CA SER A 348 27.07 -17.30 11.64
C SER A 348 26.14 -16.19 11.14
N GLN A 349 26.36 -15.73 9.91
CA GLN A 349 25.43 -14.84 9.22
C GLN A 349 24.15 -15.57 8.82
N VAL A 350 23.05 -14.82 8.72
CA VAL A 350 21.78 -15.38 8.24
C VAL A 350 21.85 -15.59 6.73
N GLU A 351 21.66 -16.82 6.29
CA GLU A 351 21.49 -17.16 4.88
C GLU A 351 20.01 -17.06 4.49
N TYR A 352 19.75 -16.49 3.31
CA TYR A 352 18.40 -16.28 2.79
C TYR A 352 18.14 -17.20 1.59
N PRO A 353 16.91 -17.75 1.46
CA PRO A 353 16.58 -18.60 0.35
C PRO A 353 16.61 -17.80 -0.96
N LYS A 354 17.22 -18.38 -2.00
CA LYS A 354 17.15 -17.88 -3.38
C LYS A 354 16.22 -18.77 -4.19
N VAL A 355 15.38 -18.17 -5.03
CA VAL A 355 14.55 -18.91 -5.99
C VAL A 355 15.44 -19.71 -6.94
N VAL A 356 15.08 -20.96 -7.22
CA VAL A 356 15.78 -21.78 -8.21
C VAL A 356 15.45 -21.28 -9.61
N LEU A 357 16.44 -21.13 -10.47
CA LEU A 357 16.25 -20.68 -11.85
C LEU A 357 15.89 -21.83 -12.80
N PRO A 358 15.17 -21.56 -13.91
CA PRO A 358 14.76 -22.59 -14.86
C PRO A 358 15.91 -23.26 -15.62
N ASP A 359 17.12 -22.71 -15.62
CA ASP A 359 18.24 -23.13 -16.49
C ASP A 359 18.72 -24.57 -16.23
N ARG A 360 18.50 -25.10 -15.03
CA ARG A 360 19.18 -26.31 -14.51
C ARG A 360 18.24 -27.37 -13.92
N VAL A 361 16.94 -27.10 -13.89
CA VAL A 361 15.92 -28.02 -13.38
C VAL A 361 14.75 -28.14 -14.34
N HIS A 362 13.98 -29.22 -14.25
CA HIS A 362 12.70 -29.31 -14.96
C HIS A 362 11.72 -28.22 -14.46
N TRP A 363 10.94 -27.67 -15.38
CA TRP A 363 10.05 -26.53 -15.11
C TRP A 363 8.63 -26.86 -15.58
N GLY A 364 7.64 -26.45 -14.81
CA GLY A 364 6.23 -26.66 -15.10
C GLY A 364 5.36 -25.87 -14.14
N LYS A 365 4.05 -26.17 -14.14
CA LYS A 365 3.06 -25.47 -13.30
C LYS A 365 3.34 -25.58 -11.79
N ASP A 366 4.15 -26.55 -11.36
CA ASP A 366 4.67 -26.63 -9.98
C ASP A 366 5.57 -25.46 -9.57
N LYS A 367 6.01 -24.64 -10.52
CA LYS A 367 6.83 -23.45 -10.31
C LYS A 367 6.07 -22.15 -10.50
N TYR A 368 4.81 -22.21 -10.89
CA TYR A 368 4.01 -21.02 -11.12
C TYR A 368 3.57 -20.41 -9.78
N ASP A 369 3.41 -19.10 -9.79
CA ASP A 369 2.86 -18.31 -8.71
C ASP A 369 1.58 -17.63 -9.20
N GLU A 370 0.44 -18.32 -9.15
CA GLU A 370 -0.85 -17.78 -9.59
C GLU A 370 -1.26 -16.54 -8.76
N ASP A 371 -0.81 -16.49 -7.50
CA ASP A 371 -1.05 -15.39 -6.56
C ASP A 371 0.11 -14.36 -6.55
N TYR A 372 0.92 -14.29 -7.62
CA TYR A 372 2.13 -13.45 -7.66
C TYR A 372 1.87 -11.98 -7.27
N ARG A 373 0.69 -11.44 -7.59
CA ARG A 373 0.31 -10.06 -7.24
C ARG A 373 0.28 -9.84 -5.73
N ASP A 374 -0.07 -10.86 -4.95
CA ASP A 374 -0.11 -10.82 -3.49
C ASP A 374 1.21 -11.35 -2.89
N ASN A 375 1.74 -12.44 -3.43
CA ASN A 375 2.98 -13.05 -2.94
C ASN A 375 4.20 -12.13 -3.10
N ASN A 376 4.22 -11.29 -4.13
CA ASN A 376 5.26 -10.27 -4.31
C ASN A 376 5.14 -9.09 -3.34
N ARG A 377 4.03 -9.00 -2.58
CA ARG A 377 3.83 -8.01 -1.50
C ARG A 377 4.16 -8.55 -0.11
N LYS A 378 4.71 -9.77 -0.01
CA LYS A 378 5.29 -10.29 1.23
C LYS A 378 6.61 -9.59 1.50
N ASN A 379 6.60 -8.64 2.44
CA ASN A 379 7.70 -7.70 2.67
C ASN A 379 8.84 -8.24 3.54
N CYS A 380 8.67 -9.40 4.18
CA CYS A 380 9.59 -9.92 5.20
C CYS A 380 9.92 -11.39 4.96
N TYR A 381 11.16 -11.79 5.25
CA TYR A 381 11.55 -13.19 5.39
C TYR A 381 11.11 -13.76 6.75
N GLU A 382 11.05 -15.09 6.84
CA GLU A 382 10.67 -15.82 8.07
C GLU A 382 11.65 -15.61 9.22
N THR A 383 12.91 -15.26 8.91
CA THR A 383 13.93 -14.91 9.93
C THR A 383 13.60 -13.62 10.68
N GLY A 384 12.62 -12.86 10.19
CA GLY A 384 12.16 -11.63 10.81
C GLY A 384 13.06 -10.43 10.55
N THR A 385 12.65 -9.29 11.09
CA THR A 385 13.35 -8.01 10.98
C THR A 385 13.26 -7.22 12.29
N ALA A 386 13.62 -5.94 12.26
CA ALA A 386 13.68 -5.07 13.42
C ALA A 386 12.39 -5.09 14.26
N PRO A 387 12.44 -5.54 15.54
CA PRO A 387 11.27 -5.66 16.40
C PRO A 387 10.48 -4.35 16.57
N CYS A 388 11.18 -3.21 16.60
CA CYS A 388 10.55 -1.90 16.79
C CYS A 388 9.61 -1.51 15.63
N LYS A 389 9.89 -1.95 14.40
CA LYS A 389 8.98 -1.75 13.25
C LYS A 389 7.79 -2.71 13.32
N VAL A 390 8.04 -3.95 13.72
CA VAL A 390 7.00 -5.00 13.81
C VAL A 390 5.99 -4.66 14.90
N ALA A 391 6.46 -4.25 16.07
CA ALA A 391 5.63 -3.92 17.23
C ALA A 391 4.85 -2.60 17.08
N CYS A 392 5.28 -1.70 16.18
CA CYS A 392 4.55 -0.48 15.86
C CYS A 392 3.36 -0.82 14.94
N PRO A 393 2.10 -0.55 15.32
CA PRO A 393 0.94 -0.87 14.48
C PRO A 393 0.99 -0.20 13.10
N ALA A 394 1.51 1.04 13.03
CA ALA A 394 1.67 1.75 11.77
C ALA A 394 2.92 1.33 10.97
N HIS A 395 3.73 0.42 11.53
CA HIS A 395 5.00 -0.05 10.97
C HIS A 395 5.95 1.08 10.53
N VAL A 396 6.02 2.14 11.32
CA VAL A 396 6.91 3.29 11.07
C VAL A 396 8.35 2.81 10.91
N SER A 397 9.09 3.42 9.99
CA SER A 397 10.52 3.13 9.74
C SER A 397 11.45 3.55 10.88
N VAL A 398 11.30 2.96 12.07
CA VAL A 398 12.00 3.34 13.31
C VAL A 398 13.51 3.43 13.14
N GLN A 399 14.15 2.35 12.68
CA GLN A 399 15.59 2.33 12.47
C GLN A 399 16.07 3.38 11.45
N GLY A 400 15.22 3.69 10.48
CA GLY A 400 15.49 4.72 9.48
C GLY A 400 15.56 6.11 10.10
N TYR A 401 14.49 6.55 10.77
CA TYR A 401 14.47 7.91 11.32
C TYR A 401 15.44 8.08 12.51
N VAL A 402 15.69 7.02 13.29
CA VAL A 402 16.71 7.04 14.35
C VAL A 402 18.10 7.23 13.74
N ASN A 403 18.43 6.51 12.65
CA ASN A 403 19.73 6.69 11.99
C ASN A 403 19.85 8.08 11.33
N MET A 404 18.77 8.61 10.74
CA MET A 404 18.77 10.00 10.22
C MET A 404 18.98 11.02 11.34
N ALA A 405 18.38 10.82 12.52
CA ALA A 405 18.59 11.68 13.68
C ALA A 405 20.04 11.64 14.17
N LYS A 406 20.67 10.47 14.20
CA LYS A 406 22.11 10.32 14.46
C LYS A 406 22.96 11.17 13.49
N GLU A 407 22.57 11.22 12.23
CA GLU A 407 23.25 11.98 11.16
C GLU A 407 22.89 13.48 11.15
N GLY A 408 21.98 13.95 12.01
CA GLY A 408 21.49 15.33 12.01
C GLY A 408 20.48 15.66 10.89
N ARG A 409 19.99 14.64 10.17
CA ARG A 409 19.06 14.75 9.03
C ARG A 409 17.60 14.78 9.50
N TYR A 410 17.24 15.75 10.32
CA TYR A 410 15.96 15.75 11.01
C TYR A 410 14.74 16.00 10.09
N GLU A 411 14.89 16.81 9.04
CA GLU A 411 13.83 17.04 8.06
C GLU A 411 13.52 15.74 7.27
N ASP A 412 14.56 15.04 6.82
CA ASP A 412 14.43 13.72 6.18
C ASP A 412 13.79 12.70 7.13
N ALA A 413 14.19 12.72 8.41
CA ALA A 413 13.63 11.85 9.44
C ALA A 413 12.14 12.10 9.63
N LEU A 414 11.72 13.37 9.69
CA LEU A 414 10.32 13.76 9.78
C LEU A 414 9.52 13.33 8.56
N ALA A 415 10.04 13.59 7.36
CA ALA A 415 9.43 13.16 6.11
C ALA A 415 9.28 11.63 6.04
N LEU A 416 10.26 10.87 6.53
CA LEU A 416 10.22 9.41 6.60
C LEU A 416 9.15 8.92 7.58
N ILE A 417 9.02 9.54 8.76
CA ILE A 417 7.97 9.20 9.74
C ILE A 417 6.58 9.46 9.12
N LYS A 418 6.40 10.60 8.47
CA LYS A 418 5.14 11.03 7.86
C LYS A 418 4.64 10.17 6.69
N LYS A 419 5.48 9.28 6.15
CA LYS A 419 5.00 8.22 5.24
C LYS A 419 4.04 7.23 5.93
N ASP A 420 4.20 7.01 7.23
CA ASP A 420 3.47 6.00 7.99
C ASP A 420 2.68 6.56 9.19
N ASN A 421 2.98 7.78 9.63
CA ASN A 421 2.31 8.40 10.77
C ASN A 421 2.09 9.91 10.50
N PRO A 422 0.83 10.37 10.32
CA PRO A 422 0.53 11.80 10.14
C PRO A 422 0.59 12.62 11.44
N PHE A 423 0.71 11.97 12.61
CA PHE A 423 0.72 12.62 13.92
C PHE A 423 1.99 12.28 14.74
N PRO A 424 3.21 12.50 14.21
CA PRO A 424 4.44 12.20 14.93
C PRO A 424 4.59 12.96 16.26
N ALA A 425 4.17 14.23 16.35
CA ALA A 425 4.32 15.07 17.54
C ALA A 425 3.35 14.68 18.66
N ILE A 426 2.09 14.38 18.31
CA ILE A 426 1.11 13.76 19.22
C ILE A 426 1.64 12.40 19.68
N CYS A 427 2.04 11.52 18.75
CA CYS A 427 2.53 10.20 19.11
C CYS A 427 3.82 10.24 19.94
N GLY A 428 4.62 11.29 19.88
CA GLY A 428 5.82 11.45 20.73
C GLY A 428 5.50 11.80 22.18
N ARG A 429 4.21 12.00 22.50
CA ARG A 429 3.73 12.37 23.84
C ARG A 429 2.84 11.29 24.47
N VAL A 430 1.99 10.64 23.65
CA VAL A 430 0.94 9.73 24.15
C VAL A 430 1.05 8.28 23.66
N CYS A 431 2.12 7.93 22.95
CA CYS A 431 2.32 6.55 22.50
C CYS A 431 2.64 5.62 23.68
N ASN A 432 2.20 4.37 23.59
CA ASN A 432 2.51 3.33 24.57
C ASN A 432 3.90 2.69 24.39
N LYS A 433 4.71 3.21 23.47
CA LYS A 433 6.11 2.82 23.23
C LYS A 433 6.30 1.30 23.03
N ARG A 434 5.36 0.60 22.35
CA ARG A 434 5.50 -0.83 21.97
C ARG A 434 6.83 -1.10 21.24
N CYS A 435 7.31 -0.13 20.46
CA CYS A 435 8.60 -0.19 19.77
C CYS A 435 9.81 -0.21 20.73
N GLU A 436 9.75 0.48 21.86
CA GLU A 436 10.78 0.45 22.91
C GLU A 436 10.67 -0.85 23.72
N ALA A 437 9.46 -1.27 24.07
CA ALA A 437 9.22 -2.53 24.78
C ALA A 437 9.72 -3.76 24.00
N ALA A 438 9.58 -3.74 22.67
CA ALA A 438 10.09 -4.82 21.81
C ALA A 438 11.58 -4.68 21.47
N CYS A 439 12.22 -3.54 21.77
CA CYS A 439 13.57 -3.23 21.33
C CYS A 439 14.57 -4.31 21.77
N THR A 440 15.31 -4.89 20.81
CA THR A 440 16.35 -5.88 21.07
C THR A 440 17.36 -5.41 22.12
N ARG A 441 17.68 -4.11 22.16
CA ARG A 441 18.64 -3.57 23.12
C ARG A 441 18.16 -3.69 24.58
N GLY A 442 16.85 -3.65 24.80
CA GLY A 442 16.25 -3.80 26.13
C GLY A 442 16.44 -5.19 26.75
N THR A 443 16.85 -6.21 26.00
CA THR A 443 17.22 -7.52 26.56
C THR A 443 18.68 -7.59 27.03
N ILE A 444 19.46 -6.53 26.80
CA ILE A 444 20.88 -6.41 27.17
C ILE A 444 21.02 -5.40 28.31
N ASP A 445 20.50 -4.19 28.11
CA ASP A 445 20.46 -3.12 29.12
C ASP A 445 19.14 -2.34 29.08
N ALA A 446 19.10 -1.14 28.51
CA ALA A 446 17.93 -0.30 28.40
C ALA A 446 17.59 -0.07 26.91
N PRO A 447 16.29 -0.06 26.54
CA PRO A 447 15.89 0.19 25.16
C PRO A 447 16.35 1.58 24.68
N VAL A 448 16.43 1.76 23.37
CA VAL A 448 16.61 3.09 22.76
C VAL A 448 15.37 3.94 23.08
N ALA A 449 15.55 5.20 23.47
CA ALA A 449 14.47 6.17 23.68
C ALA A 449 13.87 6.65 22.35
N ILE A 450 13.27 5.70 21.62
CA ILE A 450 12.72 5.85 20.27
C ILE A 450 11.65 6.95 20.22
N ASP A 451 10.81 7.03 21.25
CA ASP A 451 9.72 7.99 21.33
C ASP A 451 10.22 9.40 21.62
N ASP A 452 11.22 9.54 22.49
CA ASP A 452 11.83 10.84 22.83
C ASP A 452 12.63 11.41 21.65
N ILE A 453 13.32 10.56 20.88
CA ILE A 453 13.92 10.94 19.58
C ILE A 453 12.83 11.42 18.63
N LYS A 454 11.69 10.71 18.55
CA LYS A 454 10.58 11.10 17.68
C LYS A 454 9.96 12.44 18.12
N LYS A 455 9.77 12.67 19.42
CA LYS A 455 9.27 13.95 19.99
C LYS A 455 10.17 15.11 19.56
N PHE A 456 11.50 14.96 19.69
CA PHE A 456 12.46 15.97 19.23
C PHE A 456 12.38 16.24 17.71
N ILE A 457 12.31 15.20 16.88
CA ILE A 457 12.20 15.36 15.42
C ILE A 457 10.91 16.09 15.06
N ALA A 458 9.79 15.65 15.65
CA ALA A 458 8.45 16.11 15.36
C ALA A 458 8.15 17.52 15.85
N GLU A 459 9.00 18.09 16.71
CA GLU A 459 8.82 19.47 17.16
C GLU A 459 8.89 20.49 16.03
N ARG A 460 9.52 20.14 14.90
CA ARG A 460 9.46 20.89 13.65
C ARG A 460 8.04 21.06 13.11
N ASP A 461 7.16 20.07 13.30
CA ASP A 461 5.77 20.18 12.84
C ASP A 461 4.94 21.21 13.61
N LEU A 462 5.35 21.57 14.82
CA LEU A 462 4.65 22.57 15.61
C LEU A 462 4.79 23.96 15.01
N HIS A 463 5.88 24.22 14.30
CA HIS A 463 6.22 25.51 13.75
C HIS A 463 5.92 25.59 12.25
N ALA A 464 5.19 26.63 11.81
CA ALA A 464 4.75 26.77 10.43
C ALA A 464 5.91 26.85 9.41
N GLU A 465 7.04 27.40 9.85
CA GLU A 465 8.26 27.58 9.07
C GLU A 465 9.08 26.30 8.88
N THR A 466 8.89 25.27 9.71
CA THR A 466 9.66 24.01 9.64
C THR A 466 8.79 22.75 9.49
N ARG A 467 7.46 22.87 9.55
CA ARG A 467 6.57 21.72 9.39
C ARG A 467 6.68 21.11 8.00
N TYR A 468 6.63 19.78 7.94
CA TYR A 468 6.70 19.06 6.68
C TYR A 468 5.31 18.85 6.10
N ILE A 469 5.05 19.40 4.91
CA ILE A 469 3.86 19.11 4.11
C ILE A 469 4.22 18.03 3.09
N PRO A 470 3.63 16.82 3.16
CA PRO A 470 3.90 15.77 2.20
C PRO A 470 3.52 16.17 0.77
N PRO A 471 4.25 15.69 -0.25
CA PRO A 471 3.84 15.87 -1.63
C PRO A 471 2.52 15.14 -1.93
N ILE A 472 1.79 15.66 -2.93
CA ILE A 472 0.59 15.01 -3.46
C ILE A 472 0.99 14.17 -4.68
N ASP A 473 0.89 12.86 -4.53
CA ASP A 473 1.24 11.86 -5.52
C ASP A 473 -0.03 11.16 -6.04
N ILE A 474 -0.57 11.71 -7.12
CA ILE A 474 -1.75 11.18 -7.81
C ILE A 474 -1.30 10.12 -8.80
N PRO A 475 -1.91 8.92 -8.83
CA PRO A 475 -1.63 7.91 -9.84
C PRO A 475 -2.33 8.24 -11.17
N SER A 476 -2.04 9.42 -11.73
CA SER A 476 -2.49 9.93 -13.03
C SER A 476 -1.45 10.89 -13.63
N ASN A 477 -1.37 10.96 -14.97
CA ASN A 477 -0.57 11.95 -15.70
C ASN A 477 -1.39 13.09 -16.30
N ARG A 478 -2.71 13.09 -16.13
CA ARG A 478 -3.61 14.15 -16.65
C ARG A 478 -4.43 14.84 -15.57
N LEU A 479 -4.55 14.23 -14.39
CA LEU A 479 -5.33 14.75 -13.27
C LEU A 479 -4.41 15.39 -12.23
N THR A 480 -4.83 16.54 -11.70
CA THR A 480 -4.20 17.22 -10.56
C THR A 480 -5.00 17.06 -9.27
N GLN A 481 -6.18 16.45 -9.36
CA GLN A 481 -7.03 16.04 -8.24
C GLN A 481 -8.01 14.95 -8.72
N TRP A 482 -8.58 14.18 -7.80
CA TRP A 482 -9.74 13.32 -8.08
C TRP A 482 -11.04 14.07 -7.90
N ASP A 483 -12.02 13.82 -8.78
CA ASP A 483 -13.36 14.41 -8.69
C ASP A 483 -14.28 13.65 -7.72
N ASP A 484 -13.97 12.38 -7.42
CA ASP A 484 -14.78 11.55 -6.52
C ASP A 484 -14.77 12.10 -5.10
N LYS A 485 -15.96 12.35 -4.55
CA LYS A 485 -16.14 12.87 -3.19
C LYS A 485 -16.22 11.73 -2.17
N ILE A 486 -15.39 11.80 -1.13
CA ILE A 486 -15.37 10.86 -0.01
C ILE A 486 -15.70 11.62 1.28
N ALA A 487 -16.65 11.09 2.05
CA ALA A 487 -17.04 11.64 3.35
C ALA A 487 -16.40 10.82 4.47
N ILE A 488 -15.84 11.51 5.45
CA ILE A 488 -15.27 10.91 6.65
C ILE A 488 -16.09 11.41 7.84
N ILE A 489 -16.56 10.50 8.69
CA ILE A 489 -17.45 10.81 9.81
C ILE A 489 -16.68 10.60 11.11
N GLY A 490 -16.34 11.70 11.79
CA GLY A 490 -15.47 11.76 12.97
C GLY A 490 -14.07 12.28 12.63
N ALA A 491 -13.65 13.35 13.31
CA ALA A 491 -12.32 13.95 13.19
C ALA A 491 -11.36 13.46 14.29
N GLY A 492 -11.47 12.20 14.71
CA GLY A 492 -10.47 11.54 15.55
C GLY A 492 -9.24 11.06 14.77
N PRO A 493 -8.26 10.40 15.42
CA PRO A 493 -7.03 9.91 14.78
C PRO A 493 -7.28 9.08 13.52
N ALA A 494 -8.26 8.16 13.56
CA ALA A 494 -8.60 7.31 12.42
C ALA A 494 -9.15 8.11 11.24
N GLY A 495 -10.13 9.00 11.47
CA GLY A 495 -10.74 9.80 10.43
C GLY A 495 -9.76 10.79 9.79
N LEU A 496 -9.00 11.51 10.63
CA LEU A 496 -7.99 12.45 10.14
C LEU A 496 -6.82 11.75 9.45
N SER A 497 -6.40 10.57 9.90
CA SER A 497 -5.40 9.78 9.19
C SER A 497 -5.89 9.31 7.83
N CYS A 498 -7.14 8.84 7.73
CA CYS A 498 -7.75 8.51 6.44
C CYS A 498 -7.79 9.74 5.51
N ALA A 499 -8.17 10.90 6.05
CA ALA A 499 -8.21 12.15 5.29
C ALA A 499 -6.83 12.55 4.77
N TYR A 500 -5.80 12.46 5.61
CA TYR A 500 -4.41 12.71 5.24
C TYR A 500 -3.96 11.82 4.06
N TYR A 501 -4.16 10.50 4.15
CA TYR A 501 -3.70 9.59 3.10
C TYR A 501 -4.49 9.73 1.80
N LEU A 502 -5.80 10.01 1.87
CA LEU A 502 -6.59 10.37 0.69
C LEU A 502 -6.10 11.69 0.07
N ALA A 503 -5.79 12.71 0.87
CA ALA A 503 -5.30 13.99 0.36
C ALA A 503 -3.94 13.85 -0.33
N THR A 504 -3.01 13.08 0.24
CA THR A 504 -1.72 12.78 -0.41
C THR A 504 -1.87 12.00 -1.73
N LYS A 505 -3.02 11.35 -1.96
CA LYS A 505 -3.37 10.66 -3.21
C LYS A 505 -4.15 11.54 -4.20
N GLY A 506 -4.41 12.81 -3.87
CA GLY A 506 -5.08 13.79 -4.73
C GLY A 506 -6.57 13.99 -4.48
N TYR A 507 -7.14 13.44 -3.41
CA TYR A 507 -8.54 13.69 -3.05
C TYR A 507 -8.67 14.98 -2.22
N LYS A 508 -9.87 15.57 -2.21
CA LYS A 508 -10.26 16.62 -1.25
C LYS A 508 -11.38 16.08 -0.34
N PRO A 509 -11.07 15.19 0.61
CA PRO A 509 -12.08 14.61 1.47
C PRO A 509 -12.69 15.67 2.40
N THR A 510 -13.96 15.46 2.76
CA THR A 510 -14.64 16.26 3.79
C THR A 510 -14.79 15.42 5.05
N VAL A 511 -14.30 15.93 6.18
CA VAL A 511 -14.46 15.35 7.51
C VAL A 511 -15.60 16.06 8.22
N PHE A 512 -16.59 15.31 8.70
CA PHE A 512 -17.71 15.80 9.50
C PHE A 512 -17.46 15.46 10.96
N GLU A 513 -17.42 16.49 11.82
CA GLU A 513 -17.12 16.38 13.25
C GLU A 513 -18.27 16.97 14.06
N LYS A 514 -18.78 16.18 15.01
CA LYS A 514 -19.88 16.56 15.90
C LYS A 514 -19.48 17.69 16.85
N ASN A 515 -18.26 17.64 17.38
CA ASN A 515 -17.78 18.60 18.36
C ASN A 515 -17.32 19.92 17.69
N SER A 516 -17.06 20.93 18.53
CA SER A 516 -16.66 22.27 18.08
C SER A 516 -15.22 22.33 17.55
N ARG A 517 -14.39 21.33 17.86
CA ARG A 517 -13.00 21.22 17.44
C ARG A 517 -12.66 19.80 16.99
N PRO A 518 -11.79 19.64 15.98
CA PRO A 518 -11.32 18.33 15.54
C PRO A 518 -10.28 17.74 16.50
N GLY A 519 -9.90 16.50 16.25
CA GLY A 519 -8.90 15.72 17.01
C GLY A 519 -9.51 14.58 17.83
N GLY A 520 -10.83 14.53 17.98
CA GLY A 520 -11.53 13.47 18.72
C GLY A 520 -10.97 13.31 20.14
N MET A 521 -10.67 12.08 20.56
CA MET A 521 -10.11 11.81 21.90
C MET A 521 -8.76 12.49 22.16
N LEU A 522 -7.98 12.88 21.13
CA LEU A 522 -6.75 13.67 21.32
C LEU A 522 -7.06 15.06 21.90
N THR A 523 -8.16 15.66 21.45
CA THR A 523 -8.60 16.99 21.88
C THR A 523 -9.50 16.91 23.11
N TRP A 524 -10.38 15.91 23.16
CA TRP A 524 -11.52 15.85 24.08
C TRP A 524 -11.45 14.74 25.12
N GLY A 525 -10.42 13.89 25.09
CA GLY A 525 -10.25 12.78 26.04
C GLY A 525 -8.93 12.80 26.80
N ILE A 526 -7.83 13.17 26.15
CA ILE A 526 -6.49 13.17 26.79
C ILE A 526 -6.29 14.50 27.53
N PRO A 527 -5.88 14.50 28.81
CA PRO A 527 -5.60 15.74 29.54
C PRO A 527 -4.44 16.58 28.95
N THR A 528 -4.50 17.90 29.15
CA THR A 528 -3.55 18.85 28.54
C THR A 528 -2.10 18.67 29.01
N TRP A 529 -1.86 18.27 30.26
CA TRP A 529 -0.49 18.05 30.75
C TRP A 529 0.21 16.82 30.12
N LYS A 530 -0.56 15.96 29.43
CA LYS A 530 -0.04 14.84 28.62
C LYS A 530 0.05 15.22 27.15
N LEU A 531 -0.93 15.99 26.68
CA LEU A 531 -1.01 16.41 25.28
C LEU A 531 -1.65 17.80 25.16
N GLU A 532 -0.78 18.79 24.99
CA GLU A 532 -1.19 20.17 24.75
C GLU A 532 -1.99 20.29 23.44
N LYS A 533 -3.00 21.17 23.44
CA LYS A 533 -3.99 21.23 22.35
C LYS A 533 -3.52 22.00 21.13
N ASP A 534 -2.51 22.84 21.31
CA ASP A 534 -1.77 23.49 20.24
C ASP A 534 -0.94 22.48 19.43
N VAL A 535 -0.38 21.45 20.07
CA VAL A 535 0.28 20.31 19.39
C VAL A 535 -0.70 19.58 18.48
N VAL A 536 -1.91 19.29 18.97
CA VAL A 536 -2.96 18.66 18.17
C VAL A 536 -3.37 19.55 17.00
N GLU A 537 -3.57 20.85 17.25
CA GLU A 537 -3.96 21.80 16.21
C GLU A 537 -2.90 21.93 15.12
N ALA A 538 -1.61 21.98 15.49
CA ALA A 538 -0.51 22.12 14.54
C ALA A 538 -0.41 20.95 13.55
N GLU A 539 -0.63 19.71 14.02
CA GLU A 539 -0.64 18.55 13.12
C GLU A 539 -1.93 18.46 12.29
N ILE A 540 -3.07 18.92 12.81
CA ILE A 540 -4.32 19.04 12.04
C ILE A 540 -4.18 20.11 10.94
N ASP A 541 -3.43 21.19 11.18
CA ASP A 541 -3.16 22.20 10.15
C ASP A 541 -2.40 21.65 8.95
N VAL A 542 -1.51 20.66 9.15
CA VAL A 542 -0.87 19.95 8.02
C VAL A 542 -1.94 19.30 7.14
N ILE A 543 -2.95 18.68 7.76
CA ILE A 543 -4.07 18.03 7.06
C ILE A 543 -4.93 19.07 6.33
N ARG A 544 -5.18 20.23 6.94
CA ARG A 544 -5.87 21.35 6.26
C ARG A 544 -5.07 21.89 5.07
N GLN A 545 -3.76 22.03 5.21
CA GLN A 545 -2.87 22.50 4.14
C GLN A 545 -2.80 21.53 2.95
N LEU A 546 -3.04 20.23 3.18
CA LEU A 546 -3.22 19.24 2.11
C LEU A 546 -4.57 19.37 1.38
N GLY A 547 -5.45 20.29 1.81
CA GLY A 547 -6.73 20.56 1.16
C GLY A 547 -7.93 19.80 1.74
N VAL A 548 -7.78 19.18 2.92
CA VAL A 548 -8.90 18.52 3.61
C VAL A 548 -9.84 19.55 4.21
N GLU A 549 -11.14 19.39 3.95
CA GLU A 549 -12.18 20.21 4.57
C GLU A 549 -12.65 19.55 5.87
N ILE A 550 -12.67 20.28 6.99
CA ILE A 550 -13.14 19.78 8.28
C ILE A 550 -14.32 20.63 8.75
N LYS A 551 -15.51 20.04 8.79
CA LYS A 551 -16.76 20.67 9.23
C LYS A 551 -17.09 20.25 10.66
N CYS A 552 -16.78 21.13 11.60
CA CYS A 552 -17.11 20.96 13.02
C CYS A 552 -18.57 21.37 13.30
N ASN A 553 -19.12 20.93 14.44
CA ASN A 553 -20.52 21.10 14.83
C ASN A 553 -21.52 20.50 13.82
N VAL A 554 -21.17 19.38 13.17
CA VAL A 554 -22.04 18.64 12.25
C VAL A 554 -22.10 17.18 12.66
N GLU A 555 -23.22 16.77 13.25
CA GLU A 555 -23.51 15.39 13.62
C GLU A 555 -24.26 14.67 12.49
N VAL A 556 -23.57 13.75 11.81
CA VAL A 556 -24.19 12.92 10.76
C VAL A 556 -25.18 11.94 11.41
N GLY A 557 -26.43 11.95 10.92
CA GLY A 557 -27.58 11.27 11.52
C GLY A 557 -28.52 12.21 12.27
N LYS A 558 -28.12 13.47 12.50
CA LYS A 558 -28.94 14.50 13.16
C LYS A 558 -29.04 15.78 12.32
N ASP A 559 -27.89 16.38 11.98
CA ASP A 559 -27.83 17.63 11.22
C ASP A 559 -27.81 17.38 9.70
N ILE A 560 -27.28 16.23 9.29
CA ILE A 560 -27.25 15.75 7.90
C ILE A 560 -27.25 14.22 7.87
N THR A 561 -27.89 13.60 6.90
CA THR A 561 -27.97 12.14 6.74
C THR A 561 -27.01 11.61 5.68
N LEU A 562 -26.73 10.29 5.71
CA LEU A 562 -25.95 9.63 4.65
C LEU A 562 -26.62 9.78 3.28
N ASP A 563 -27.95 9.69 3.20
CA ASP A 563 -28.70 9.86 1.94
C ASP A 563 -28.58 11.28 1.36
N GLU A 564 -28.57 12.31 2.20
CA GLU A 564 -28.32 13.68 1.76
C GLU A 564 -26.89 13.85 1.26
N LEU A 565 -25.91 13.22 1.92
CA LEU A 565 -24.52 13.22 1.43
C LEU A 565 -24.39 12.47 0.10
N ARG A 566 -25.01 11.30 -0.06
CA ARG A 566 -25.07 10.60 -1.35
C ARG A 566 -25.66 11.51 -2.44
N SER A 567 -26.73 12.24 -2.12
CA SER A 567 -27.38 13.21 -3.02
C SER A 567 -26.47 14.40 -3.37
N GLN A 568 -25.53 14.77 -2.49
CA GLN A 568 -24.48 15.76 -2.73
C GLN A 568 -23.27 15.20 -3.50
N GLY A 569 -23.35 13.96 -3.98
CA GLY A 569 -22.34 13.31 -4.82
C GLY A 569 -21.25 12.55 -4.07
N TYR A 570 -21.33 12.41 -2.74
CA TYR A 570 -20.40 11.55 -2.00
C TYR A 570 -20.59 10.08 -2.41
N LYS A 571 -19.47 9.42 -2.75
CA LYS A 571 -19.45 8.05 -3.28
C LYS A 571 -19.16 7.00 -2.21
N ALA A 572 -18.44 7.39 -1.15
CA ALA A 572 -18.03 6.48 -0.08
C ALA A 572 -17.96 7.21 1.27
N PHE A 573 -18.17 6.44 2.33
CA PHE A 573 -18.25 6.90 3.71
C PHE A 573 -17.29 6.12 4.59
N TYR A 574 -16.42 6.82 5.30
CA TYR A 574 -15.59 6.22 6.35
C TYR A 574 -16.08 6.65 7.72
N VAL A 575 -16.64 5.71 8.48
CA VAL A 575 -17.17 5.94 9.81
C VAL A 575 -16.07 5.68 10.84
N ALA A 576 -15.61 6.77 11.45
CA ALA A 576 -14.53 6.82 12.43
C ALA A 576 -14.95 7.58 13.70
N ILE A 577 -16.20 7.37 14.14
CA ILE A 577 -16.81 8.07 15.28
C ILE A 577 -16.23 7.70 16.65
N GLY A 578 -15.47 6.60 16.73
CA GLY A 578 -14.87 6.11 17.97
C GLY A 578 -15.88 5.54 18.98
N CYS A 579 -15.47 5.43 20.25
CA CYS A 579 -16.31 5.00 21.37
C CYS A 579 -16.53 6.16 22.34
N GLN A 580 -17.58 6.97 22.11
CA GLN A 580 -17.83 8.22 22.85
C GLN A 580 -18.76 8.05 24.06
N GLY A 581 -19.49 6.95 24.15
CA GLY A 581 -20.32 6.64 25.32
C GLY A 581 -19.48 6.04 26.45
N GLY A 582 -20.05 5.98 27.66
CA GLY A 582 -19.44 5.25 28.78
C GLY A 582 -20.43 4.37 29.52
N LYS A 583 -19.93 3.62 30.49
CA LYS A 583 -20.68 2.58 31.21
C LYS A 583 -20.79 2.90 32.69
N ILE A 584 -21.97 2.64 33.25
CA ILE A 584 -22.24 2.67 34.69
C ILE A 584 -22.48 1.21 35.12
N PRO A 585 -21.90 0.75 36.24
CA PRO A 585 -22.12 -0.61 36.71
C PRO A 585 -23.59 -0.80 37.15
N PRO A 586 -24.20 -1.98 36.92
CA PRO A 586 -25.59 -2.22 37.28
C PRO A 586 -25.75 -2.54 38.78
N ILE A 587 -25.51 -1.54 39.63
CA ILE A 587 -25.56 -1.66 41.10
C ILE A 587 -26.63 -0.73 41.71
N PRO A 588 -27.14 -1.03 42.91
CA PRO A 588 -28.06 -0.13 43.60
C PRO A 588 -27.47 1.26 43.82
N GLY A 589 -28.31 2.30 43.73
CA GLY A 589 -27.94 3.69 44.02
C GLY A 589 -27.37 4.51 42.85
N THR A 590 -27.25 3.93 41.65
CA THR A 590 -26.81 4.65 40.43
C THR A 590 -27.82 5.70 39.93
N ASP A 591 -29.01 5.72 40.51
CA ASP A 591 -30.07 6.70 40.30
C ASP A 591 -29.92 7.96 41.19
N ALA A 592 -28.76 8.14 41.83
CA ALA A 592 -28.47 9.36 42.59
C ALA A 592 -28.68 10.61 41.73
N LYS A 593 -29.23 11.67 42.34
CA LYS A 593 -29.58 12.90 41.61
C LYS A 593 -28.35 13.66 41.11
N ASP A 594 -27.27 13.63 41.90
CA ASP A 594 -26.01 14.30 41.62
C ASP A 594 -24.84 13.53 42.25
N GLY A 595 -23.62 13.79 41.78
CA GLY A 595 -22.38 13.18 42.28
C GLY A 595 -21.90 11.95 41.51
N ILE A 596 -22.51 11.59 40.38
CA ILE A 596 -22.05 10.51 39.50
C ILE A 596 -21.68 11.08 38.13
N ASP A 597 -20.43 10.85 37.72
CA ASP A 597 -19.94 11.17 36.39
C ASP A 597 -19.41 9.91 35.68
N ILE A 598 -19.40 9.98 34.35
CA ILE A 598 -18.76 8.99 33.48
C ILE A 598 -17.47 9.61 32.95
N ALA A 599 -16.38 8.83 32.93
CA ALA A 599 -15.04 9.31 32.60
C ALA A 599 -14.97 10.13 31.30
N VAL A 600 -15.58 9.66 30.21
CA VAL A 600 -15.55 10.37 28.92
C VAL A 600 -16.19 11.75 29.03
N THR A 601 -17.36 11.85 29.67
CA THR A 601 -18.07 13.11 29.87
C THR A 601 -17.32 14.03 30.82
N PHE A 602 -16.75 13.48 31.90
CA PHE A 602 -15.96 14.22 32.88
C PHE A 602 -14.72 14.86 32.24
N LEU A 603 -13.92 14.07 31.53
CA LEU A 603 -12.71 14.55 30.85
C LEU A 603 -13.04 15.54 29.73
N HIS A 604 -14.13 15.30 28.98
CA HIS A 604 -14.59 16.24 27.96
C HIS A 604 -14.90 17.62 28.57
N LYS A 605 -15.72 17.66 29.63
CA LYS A 605 -16.04 18.91 30.34
C LYS A 605 -14.78 19.56 30.91
N ALA A 606 -13.86 18.76 31.47
CA ALA A 606 -12.61 19.26 32.02
C ALA A 606 -11.73 19.95 30.96
N LEU A 607 -11.79 19.48 29.72
CA LEU A 607 -11.04 20.04 28.59
C LEU A 607 -11.73 21.26 27.96
N GLU A 608 -13.05 21.41 28.12
CA GLU A 608 -13.77 22.64 27.80
C GLU A 608 -13.44 23.78 28.77
N ASP A 609 -13.33 23.48 30.06
CA ASP A 609 -13.03 24.46 31.11
C ASP A 609 -12.13 23.87 32.21
N GLN A 610 -10.86 24.27 32.20
CA GLN A 610 -9.86 23.86 33.20
C GLN A 610 -9.89 24.70 34.49
N SER A 611 -10.75 25.72 34.56
CA SER A 611 -10.92 26.55 35.77
C SER A 611 -11.87 25.94 36.79
N GLN A 612 -12.51 24.82 36.44
CA GLN A 612 -13.44 24.08 37.29
C GLN A 612 -12.83 23.75 38.66
N LYS A 613 -13.72 23.71 39.67
CA LYS A 613 -13.40 23.35 41.04
C LYS A 613 -14.26 22.18 41.48
N MET A 614 -13.66 21.28 42.26
CA MET A 614 -14.31 20.08 42.73
C MET A 614 -14.10 19.99 44.24
N ASP A 615 -15.17 20.14 45.02
CA ASP A 615 -15.11 20.12 46.48
C ASP A 615 -15.56 18.77 47.04
N GLY A 616 -14.89 18.32 48.10
CA GLY A 616 -15.23 17.07 48.80
C GLY A 616 -14.54 15.84 48.21
N ASN A 617 -14.80 14.68 48.83
CA ASN A 617 -14.09 13.45 48.52
C ASN A 617 -14.50 12.85 47.18
N VAL A 618 -13.53 12.38 46.39
CA VAL A 618 -13.74 11.83 45.05
C VAL A 618 -13.25 10.39 44.97
N VAL A 619 -14.08 9.52 44.39
CA VAL A 619 -13.76 8.13 44.10
C VAL A 619 -13.83 7.89 42.59
N VAL A 620 -12.73 7.41 42.00
CA VAL A 620 -12.68 6.97 40.61
C VAL A 620 -12.67 5.44 40.56
N VAL A 621 -13.55 4.85 39.75
CA VAL A 621 -13.66 3.39 39.60
C VAL A 621 -13.18 2.96 38.22
N GLY A 622 -12.08 2.23 38.16
CA GLY A 622 -11.46 1.70 36.93
C GLY A 622 -9.95 1.51 37.08
N GLY A 623 -9.36 0.62 36.29
CA GLY A 623 -7.92 0.27 36.38
C GLY A 623 -7.03 0.78 35.23
N GLY A 624 -7.61 1.39 34.18
CA GLY A 624 -6.87 1.82 32.99
C GLY A 624 -6.43 3.29 33.00
N ASN A 625 -5.69 3.71 31.96
CA ASN A 625 -5.18 5.09 31.80
C ASN A 625 -6.29 6.16 31.92
N VAL A 626 -7.50 5.87 31.43
CA VAL A 626 -8.64 6.80 31.55
C VAL A 626 -9.01 7.07 33.02
N ALA A 627 -8.89 6.06 33.90
CA ALA A 627 -9.14 6.23 35.33
C ALA A 627 -8.05 7.09 35.98
N ILE A 628 -6.79 6.91 35.57
CA ILE A 628 -5.66 7.76 35.99
C ILE A 628 -5.91 9.21 35.56
N ASP A 629 -6.28 9.42 34.30
CA ASP A 629 -6.57 10.75 33.77
C ASP A 629 -7.73 11.42 34.54
N CYS A 630 -8.77 10.67 34.90
CA CYS A 630 -9.87 11.17 35.72
C CYS A 630 -9.42 11.57 37.13
N VAL A 631 -8.71 10.70 37.84
CA VAL A 631 -8.35 10.95 39.26
C VAL A 631 -7.35 12.09 39.39
N ARG A 632 -6.38 12.18 38.46
CA ARG A 632 -5.40 13.27 38.39
C ARG A 632 -6.02 14.59 37.95
N THR A 633 -7.05 14.56 37.10
CA THR A 633 -7.84 15.75 36.76
C THR A 633 -8.63 16.24 37.98
N ALA A 634 -9.31 15.33 38.70
CA ALA A 634 -10.06 15.66 39.91
C ALA A 634 -9.14 16.30 40.98
N ALA A 635 -7.94 15.76 41.17
CA ALA A 635 -6.92 16.33 42.06
C ALA A 635 -6.56 17.77 41.65
N ARG A 636 -6.36 18.05 40.36
CA ARG A 636 -6.07 19.41 39.84
C ARG A 636 -7.25 20.37 39.99
N PHE A 637 -8.48 19.87 40.01
CA PHE A 637 -9.67 20.66 40.35
C PHE A 637 -9.83 20.93 41.86
N GLY A 638 -8.93 20.41 42.70
CA GLY A 638 -8.93 20.65 44.14
C GLY A 638 -9.77 19.66 44.94
N ALA A 639 -10.13 18.51 44.36
CA ALA A 639 -10.84 17.43 45.04
C ALA A 639 -10.21 17.09 46.40
N GLY A 640 -11.04 16.91 47.42
CA GLY A 640 -10.60 16.34 48.68
C GLY A 640 -10.26 14.86 48.49
N ASN A 641 -9.12 14.41 49.02
CA ASN A 641 -8.73 12.99 49.09
C ASN A 641 -9.13 12.13 47.86
N PRO A 642 -8.64 12.46 46.65
CA PRO A 642 -8.96 11.70 45.44
C PRO A 642 -8.40 10.27 45.54
N GLN A 643 -9.25 9.27 45.27
CA GLN A 643 -8.88 7.86 45.37
C GLN A 643 -9.33 7.09 44.14
N MET A 644 -8.53 6.11 43.73
CA MET A 644 -8.84 5.20 42.63
C MET A 644 -9.09 3.79 43.17
N PHE A 645 -10.11 3.10 42.64
CA PHE A 645 -10.47 1.72 42.97
C PHE A 645 -10.56 0.89 41.70
N CYS A 646 -9.96 -0.29 41.70
CA CYS A 646 -9.96 -1.18 40.54
C CYS A 646 -10.06 -2.66 40.94
N LEU A 647 -10.50 -3.48 39.98
CA LEU A 647 -10.72 -4.92 40.19
C LEU A 647 -9.41 -5.70 40.17
N GLU A 648 -8.47 -5.21 39.38
CA GLU A 648 -7.20 -5.83 39.06
C GLU A 648 -6.23 -5.77 40.23
N ALA A 649 -5.39 -6.81 40.34
CA ALA A 649 -4.18 -6.73 41.14
C ALA A 649 -3.23 -5.68 40.58
N ARG A 650 -2.26 -5.23 41.38
CA ARG A 650 -1.37 -4.11 41.04
C ARG A 650 -0.58 -4.33 39.74
N ASP A 651 -0.16 -5.57 39.52
CA ASP A 651 0.61 -6.06 38.36
C ASP A 651 -0.28 -6.44 37.16
N GLU A 652 -1.60 -6.52 37.35
CA GLU A 652 -2.58 -6.79 36.30
C GLU A 652 -3.30 -5.53 35.80
N MET A 653 -2.99 -4.36 36.36
CA MET A 653 -3.61 -3.10 35.98
C MET A 653 -3.42 -2.81 34.47
N PRO A 654 -4.47 -2.43 33.73
CA PRO A 654 -4.35 -2.04 32.32
C PRO A 654 -3.58 -0.74 32.09
N ALA A 655 -3.41 0.09 33.12
CA ALA A 655 -2.72 1.36 33.01
C ALA A 655 -1.19 1.20 32.83
N ASN A 656 -0.56 2.19 32.21
CA ASN A 656 0.89 2.19 32.03
C ASN A 656 1.61 2.42 33.37
N ASN A 657 2.65 1.64 33.66
CA ASN A 657 3.45 1.74 34.88
C ASN A 657 3.96 3.15 35.18
N ILE A 658 4.39 3.91 34.17
CA ILE A 658 4.84 5.30 34.36
C ILE A 658 3.70 6.17 34.91
N GLU A 659 2.52 6.08 34.30
CA GLU A 659 1.34 6.84 34.75
C GLU A 659 0.92 6.44 36.16
N ILE A 660 1.07 5.16 36.52
CA ILE A 660 0.75 4.70 37.86
C ILE A 660 1.75 5.24 38.89
N THR A 661 3.05 5.27 38.56
CA THR A 661 4.08 5.86 39.43
C THR A 661 3.83 7.34 39.65
N GLU A 662 3.59 8.11 38.58
CA GLU A 662 3.28 9.55 38.69
C GLU A 662 2.01 9.80 39.52
N THR A 663 1.00 8.94 39.41
CA THR A 663 -0.23 9.05 40.21
C THR A 663 0.06 8.90 41.71
N LEU A 664 0.94 7.97 42.09
CA LEU A 664 1.35 7.77 43.47
C LEU A 664 2.24 8.93 43.97
N GLU A 665 3.08 9.49 43.11
CA GLU A 665 3.89 10.68 43.42
C GLU A 665 3.04 11.95 43.62
N GLU A 666 1.84 11.99 43.03
CA GLU A 666 0.80 13.00 43.29
C GLU A 666 -0.01 12.72 44.58
N ASP A 667 0.43 11.77 45.40
CA ASP A 667 -0.19 11.38 46.68
C ASP A 667 -1.64 10.86 46.53
N ILE A 668 -1.97 10.29 45.36
CA ILE A 668 -3.28 9.72 45.04
C ILE A 668 -3.27 8.21 45.35
N ALA A 669 -4.19 7.74 46.20
CA ALA A 669 -4.25 6.33 46.57
C ALA A 669 -4.88 5.46 45.46
N ILE A 670 -4.26 4.31 45.19
CA ILE A 670 -4.76 3.29 44.26
C ILE A 670 -5.07 2.02 45.04
N ASN A 671 -6.35 1.66 45.05
CA ASN A 671 -6.89 0.55 45.83
C ASN A 671 -7.26 -0.61 44.90
N ASN A 672 -6.36 -1.60 44.82
CA ASN A 672 -6.50 -2.80 43.98
C ASN A 672 -7.41 -3.87 44.62
N GLY A 673 -8.04 -4.69 43.78
CA GLY A 673 -8.83 -5.84 44.21
C GLY A 673 -10.18 -5.49 44.84
N TRP A 674 -10.84 -4.42 44.38
CA TRP A 674 -12.13 -3.95 44.90
C TRP A 674 -13.11 -3.64 43.77
N GLY A 675 -14.30 -4.22 43.82
CA GLY A 675 -15.39 -3.94 42.88
C GLY A 675 -16.57 -3.23 43.55
N PRO A 676 -17.29 -2.36 42.84
CA PRO A 676 -18.39 -1.60 43.45
C PRO A 676 -19.59 -2.52 43.72
N LYS A 677 -20.23 -2.35 44.88
CA LYS A 677 -21.39 -3.13 45.36
C LYS A 677 -22.68 -2.32 45.35
N GLU A 678 -22.66 -1.11 45.90
CA GLU A 678 -23.79 -0.16 45.92
C GLU A 678 -23.31 1.28 46.19
N ILE A 679 -24.13 2.26 45.82
CA ILE A 679 -23.91 3.68 46.09
C ILE A 679 -24.85 4.14 47.20
N LEU A 680 -24.30 4.81 48.21
CA LEU A 680 -25.03 5.38 49.33
C LEU A 680 -25.51 6.79 48.99
N LYS A 681 -26.75 7.11 49.35
CA LYS A 681 -27.37 8.42 49.09
C LYS A 681 -27.61 9.19 50.39
N ASP A 682 -27.45 10.50 50.34
CA ASP A 682 -27.87 11.41 51.42
C ASP A 682 -29.40 11.56 51.48
N ALA A 683 -29.89 12.36 52.42
CA ALA A 683 -31.33 12.60 52.59
C ALA A 683 -31.96 13.32 51.39
N GLU A 684 -31.17 14.10 50.66
CA GLU A 684 -31.55 14.86 49.47
C GLU A 684 -31.55 14.00 48.19
N GLY A 685 -30.89 12.84 48.23
CA GLY A 685 -30.78 11.86 47.15
C GLY A 685 -29.50 11.97 46.32
N ASN A 686 -28.48 12.70 46.78
CA ASN A 686 -27.16 12.81 46.14
C ASN A 686 -26.19 11.75 46.69
N VAL A 687 -25.06 11.55 46.04
CA VAL A 687 -24.01 10.62 46.52
C VAL A 687 -23.46 11.04 47.89
N ALA A 688 -23.43 10.09 48.83
CA ALA A 688 -22.79 10.21 50.14
C ALA A 688 -21.63 9.21 50.36
N GLY A 689 -21.52 8.20 49.50
CA GLY A 689 -20.45 7.22 49.55
C GLY A 689 -20.67 6.04 48.61
N ILE A 690 -19.70 5.14 48.56
CA ILE A 690 -19.77 3.90 47.78
C ILE A 690 -19.29 2.72 48.62
N VAL A 691 -19.97 1.59 48.50
CA VAL A 691 -19.58 0.33 49.12
C VAL A 691 -18.88 -0.53 48.06
N PHE A 692 -17.70 -1.03 48.39
CA PHE A 692 -16.94 -1.99 47.61
C PHE A 692 -17.01 -3.39 48.22
N LYS A 693 -16.79 -4.39 47.39
CA LYS A 693 -16.62 -5.80 47.74
C LYS A 693 -15.31 -6.33 47.19
N LYS A 694 -14.67 -7.25 47.91
CA LYS A 694 -13.36 -7.78 47.54
C LYS A 694 -13.43 -8.54 46.22
N CYS A 695 -12.63 -8.13 45.24
CA CYS A 695 -12.40 -8.88 44.01
C CYS A 695 -11.31 -9.93 44.27
N THR A 696 -11.66 -11.20 44.08
CA THR A 696 -10.75 -12.34 44.32
C THR A 696 -10.07 -12.82 43.03
N SER A 697 -10.70 -12.58 41.89
CA SER A 697 -10.14 -12.80 40.56
C SER A 697 -10.87 -11.93 39.54
N VAL A 698 -10.17 -11.40 38.53
CA VAL A 698 -10.78 -10.64 37.42
C VAL A 698 -11.21 -11.56 36.27
N LYS A 699 -10.54 -12.71 36.14
CA LYS A 699 -10.74 -13.66 35.03
C LYS A 699 -11.25 -15.01 35.53
N ASP A 700 -11.98 -15.72 34.68
CA ASP A 700 -12.31 -17.13 34.89
C ASP A 700 -11.12 -18.05 34.58
N ALA A 701 -11.32 -19.37 34.75
CA ALA A 701 -10.30 -20.39 34.50
C ALA A 701 -9.85 -20.43 33.03
N GLU A 702 -10.70 -19.97 32.11
CA GLU A 702 -10.44 -19.85 30.68
C GLU A 702 -9.76 -18.51 30.30
N GLY A 703 -9.50 -17.64 31.28
CA GLY A 703 -8.84 -16.36 31.09
C GLY A 703 -9.74 -15.24 30.54
N LYS A 704 -11.05 -15.44 30.45
CA LYS A 704 -12.01 -14.41 30.05
C LYS A 704 -12.34 -13.51 31.22
N PHE A 705 -12.64 -12.25 30.93
CA PHE A 705 -13.08 -11.28 31.94
C PHE A 705 -14.40 -11.74 32.58
N ASN A 706 -14.34 -12.13 33.85
CA ASN A 706 -15.46 -12.63 34.64
C ASN A 706 -15.12 -12.48 36.13
N PRO A 707 -15.24 -11.25 36.68
CA PRO A 707 -14.74 -10.96 38.02
C PRO A 707 -15.52 -11.73 39.10
N GLN A 708 -14.78 -12.36 40.02
CA GLN A 708 -15.28 -13.11 41.15
C GLN A 708 -15.11 -12.30 42.43
N TYR A 709 -16.12 -12.33 43.31
CA TYR A 709 -16.16 -11.48 44.50
C TYR A 709 -16.35 -12.29 45.77
N ASP A 710 -15.71 -11.85 46.86
CA ASP A 710 -16.12 -12.23 48.22
C ASP A 710 -17.12 -11.19 48.72
N GLU A 711 -18.39 -11.59 48.81
CA GLU A 711 -19.49 -10.73 49.25
C GLU A 711 -19.46 -10.41 50.75
N ASN A 712 -18.66 -11.14 51.54
CA ASN A 712 -18.54 -10.94 52.99
C ASN A 712 -17.48 -9.89 53.34
N GLU A 713 -16.51 -9.65 52.47
CA GLU A 713 -15.48 -8.65 52.66
C GLU A 713 -15.87 -7.37 51.90
N THR A 714 -16.43 -6.42 52.64
CA THR A 714 -16.88 -5.12 52.11
C THR A 714 -16.17 -3.94 52.77
N MET A 715 -16.05 -2.85 52.03
CA MET A 715 -15.47 -1.60 52.52
C MET A 715 -16.33 -0.43 52.06
N THR A 716 -16.65 0.48 52.97
CA THR A 716 -17.42 1.69 52.68
C THR A 716 -16.47 2.88 52.60
N VAL A 717 -16.59 3.67 51.53
CA VAL A 717 -15.80 4.89 51.31
C VAL A 717 -16.76 6.07 51.22
N GLU A 718 -16.63 7.01 52.14
CA GLU A 718 -17.40 8.26 52.12
C GLU A 718 -16.88 9.18 51.01
N CYS A 719 -17.75 9.54 50.08
CA CYS A 719 -17.43 10.42 48.96
C CYS A 719 -18.65 11.23 48.52
N LYS A 720 -18.38 12.39 47.90
CA LYS A 720 -19.41 13.24 47.30
C LYS A 720 -19.50 13.03 45.78
N HIS A 721 -18.42 12.56 45.18
CA HIS A 721 -18.34 12.33 43.74
C HIS A 721 -17.78 10.94 43.42
N ILE A 722 -18.40 10.28 42.45
CA ILE A 722 -17.98 9.01 41.87
C ILE A 722 -17.80 9.18 40.37
N ILE A 723 -16.63 8.83 39.85
CA ILE A 723 -16.34 8.85 38.40
C ILE A 723 -16.14 7.41 37.93
N PHE A 724 -17.02 6.94 37.05
CA PHE A 724 -16.91 5.60 36.46
C PHE A 724 -16.05 5.61 35.18
N ALA A 725 -14.92 4.90 35.24
CA ALA A 725 -13.95 4.71 34.16
C ALA A 725 -13.84 3.21 33.78
N ILE A 726 -14.98 2.52 33.72
CA ILE A 726 -15.07 1.05 33.55
C ILE A 726 -15.31 0.59 32.10
N GLY A 727 -15.16 1.49 31.13
CA GLY A 727 -15.23 1.16 29.70
C GLY A 727 -16.04 2.17 28.88
N GLN A 728 -15.76 2.18 27.58
CA GLN A 728 -16.43 3.02 26.59
C GLN A 728 -17.44 2.22 25.77
N GLY A 729 -18.35 2.93 25.10
CA GLY A 729 -19.36 2.38 24.21
C GLY A 729 -19.51 3.19 22.94
N ILE A 730 -20.10 2.58 21.91
CA ILE A 730 -20.38 3.26 20.65
C ILE A 730 -21.76 3.90 20.74
N GLU A 731 -21.85 5.17 20.32
CA GLU A 731 -23.10 5.91 20.17
C GLU A 731 -23.36 6.16 18.69
N TRP A 732 -24.20 5.32 18.08
CA TRP A 732 -24.53 5.43 16.65
C TRP A 732 -25.51 6.58 16.34
N GLY A 733 -26.34 6.98 17.31
CA GLY A 733 -27.41 7.95 17.09
C GLY A 733 -28.26 7.57 15.86
N GLY A 734 -28.61 8.58 15.06
CA GLY A 734 -29.33 8.40 13.79
C GLY A 734 -28.43 8.13 12.57
N LEU A 735 -27.12 7.89 12.74
CA LEU A 735 -26.14 7.84 11.64
C LEU A 735 -26.52 6.82 10.56
N LEU A 736 -27.03 5.65 10.98
CA LEU A 736 -27.42 4.54 10.11
C LEU A 736 -28.91 4.55 9.75
N GLY A 737 -29.62 5.65 10.03
CA GLY A 737 -31.00 5.88 9.66
C GLY A 737 -31.99 4.83 10.18
N ASP A 738 -31.84 4.39 11.44
CA ASP A 738 -32.69 3.39 12.10
C ASP A 738 -32.76 2.04 11.36
N GLY A 739 -31.61 1.54 10.88
CA GLY A 739 -31.49 0.22 10.24
C GLY A 739 -31.72 0.23 8.73
N LYS A 740 -31.71 1.41 8.09
CA LYS A 740 -31.72 1.54 6.63
C LYS A 740 -30.44 1.03 5.97
N GLU A 741 -29.30 1.26 6.63
CA GLU A 741 -28.00 0.82 6.13
C GLU A 741 -27.76 -0.66 6.44
N LYS A 742 -27.15 -1.40 5.52
CA LYS A 742 -26.81 -2.82 5.68
C LYS A 742 -25.54 -3.01 6.51
N VAL A 743 -25.45 -2.36 7.67
CA VAL A 743 -24.35 -2.56 8.63
C VAL A 743 -24.77 -3.63 9.63
N GLU A 744 -24.04 -4.74 9.63
CA GLU A 744 -24.23 -5.81 10.60
C GLU A 744 -23.45 -5.53 11.88
N PHE A 745 -23.94 -6.03 13.01
CA PHE A 745 -23.33 -5.85 14.32
C PHE A 745 -22.97 -7.16 15.00
N TRP A 746 -21.93 -7.14 15.82
CA TRP A 746 -21.50 -8.23 16.68
C TRP A 746 -21.10 -7.70 18.07
N HIS A 747 -21.06 -8.59 19.07
CA HIS A 747 -20.68 -8.27 20.45
C HIS A 747 -21.28 -6.97 21.00
N GLY A 748 -22.61 -6.83 20.93
CA GLY A 748 -23.31 -5.59 21.26
C GLY A 748 -23.57 -4.80 19.97
N ASN A 749 -23.00 -3.60 19.87
CA ASN A 749 -23.19 -2.68 18.75
C ASN A 749 -21.90 -2.34 18.00
N TYR A 750 -20.89 -3.23 18.03
CA TYR A 750 -19.70 -3.11 17.17
C TYR A 750 -20.05 -3.53 15.74
N PRO A 751 -19.59 -2.81 14.70
CA PRO A 751 -19.89 -3.16 13.32
C PRO A 751 -19.03 -4.35 12.85
N VAL A 752 -19.58 -5.13 11.93
CA VAL A 752 -18.84 -6.17 11.19
C VAL A 752 -18.29 -5.57 9.90
N ALA A 753 -17.01 -5.77 9.66
CA ALA A 753 -16.33 -5.37 8.43
C ALA A 753 -15.22 -6.35 8.07
N ASP A 754 -14.86 -6.39 6.79
CA ASP A 754 -13.73 -7.18 6.32
C ASP A 754 -12.40 -6.59 6.86
N LYS A 755 -11.52 -7.47 7.35
CA LYS A 755 -10.29 -7.06 8.05
C LYS A 755 -9.25 -6.42 7.14
N LEU A 756 -9.28 -6.70 5.84
CA LEU A 756 -8.32 -6.18 4.87
C LEU A 756 -8.84 -4.87 4.26
N THR A 757 -10.13 -4.81 3.95
CA THR A 757 -10.75 -3.73 3.19
C THR A 757 -11.44 -2.70 4.08
N TYR A 758 -11.79 -3.04 5.32
CA TYR A 758 -12.60 -2.23 6.25
C TYR A 758 -14.03 -1.98 5.77
N GLN A 759 -14.46 -2.66 4.70
CA GLN A 759 -15.80 -2.54 4.11
C GLN A 759 -16.84 -3.30 4.94
N THR A 760 -18.00 -2.69 5.17
CA THR A 760 -19.15 -3.35 5.80
C THR A 760 -19.99 -4.09 4.76
N ALA A 761 -21.09 -4.74 5.18
CA ALA A 761 -22.06 -5.31 4.23
C ALA A 761 -22.83 -4.24 3.42
N GLN A 762 -22.76 -2.97 3.81
CA GLN A 762 -23.17 -1.83 2.99
C GLN A 762 -21.96 -1.37 2.15
N PRO A 763 -21.97 -1.51 0.81
CA PRO A 763 -20.76 -1.37 -0.01
C PRO A 763 -20.04 -0.03 0.09
N ASP A 764 -20.78 1.07 0.24
CA ASP A 764 -20.23 2.42 0.32
C ASP A 764 -19.85 2.83 1.76
N ILE A 765 -20.05 1.98 2.77
CA ILE A 765 -19.70 2.25 4.17
C ILE A 765 -18.51 1.40 4.61
N PHE A 766 -17.49 2.11 5.07
CA PHE A 766 -16.27 1.58 5.68
C PHE A 766 -16.21 2.04 7.14
N VAL A 767 -15.64 1.22 8.02
CA VAL A 767 -15.56 1.53 9.47
C VAL A 767 -14.13 1.35 9.96
N GLY A 768 -13.65 2.18 10.89
CA GLY A 768 -12.29 2.02 11.42
C GLY A 768 -11.99 2.90 12.65
N GLY A 769 -10.88 2.63 13.31
CA GLY A 769 -10.60 3.16 14.66
C GLY A 769 -11.42 2.46 15.74
N ASP A 770 -11.61 3.11 16.88
CA ASP A 770 -12.18 2.47 18.07
C ASP A 770 -13.61 1.94 17.87
N VAL A 771 -14.38 2.55 16.96
CA VAL A 771 -15.73 2.06 16.61
C VAL A 771 -15.68 0.64 16.02
N TYR A 772 -14.59 0.27 15.36
CA TYR A 772 -14.40 -1.06 14.78
C TYR A 772 -13.61 -1.98 15.70
N SER A 773 -12.49 -1.51 16.26
CA SER A 773 -11.54 -2.36 16.98
C SER A 773 -11.71 -2.41 18.49
N GLY A 774 -12.64 -1.61 19.04
CA GLY A 774 -12.63 -1.25 20.46
C GLY A 774 -11.53 -0.23 20.78
N SER A 775 -11.58 0.33 22.00
CA SER A 775 -10.63 1.35 22.46
C SER A 775 -9.18 0.85 22.39
N LYS A 776 -8.37 1.49 21.55
CA LYS A 776 -6.93 1.22 21.40
C LYS A 776 -6.12 2.52 21.48
N PHE A 777 -4.82 2.45 21.17
CA PHE A 777 -3.96 3.65 21.16
C PHE A 777 -4.09 4.38 19.82
N ALA A 778 -3.76 5.68 19.81
CA ALA A 778 -3.86 6.52 18.61
C ALA A 778 -3.11 5.93 17.40
N ILE A 779 -1.96 5.29 17.61
CA ILE A 779 -1.18 4.65 16.55
C ILE A 779 -1.89 3.47 15.87
N ASP A 780 -2.77 2.75 16.60
CA ASP A 780 -3.61 1.69 16.02
C ASP A 780 -4.68 2.32 15.10
N ALA A 781 -5.29 3.43 15.52
CA ALA A 781 -6.27 4.17 14.75
C ALA A 781 -5.68 4.82 13.48
N ILE A 782 -4.42 5.26 13.55
CA ILE A 782 -3.65 5.79 12.41
C ILE A 782 -3.48 4.72 11.33
N GLU A 783 -3.06 3.50 11.70
CA GLU A 783 -2.93 2.42 10.71
C GLU A 783 -4.29 2.06 10.09
N ALA A 784 -5.37 2.01 10.89
CA ALA A 784 -6.71 1.77 10.38
C ALA A 784 -7.12 2.82 9.33
N GLY A 785 -6.88 4.12 9.61
CA GLY A 785 -7.13 5.21 8.67
C GLY A 785 -6.33 5.08 7.37
N LYS A 786 -5.05 4.70 7.47
CA LYS A 786 -4.19 4.43 6.30
C LYS A 786 -4.71 3.29 5.43
N CYS A 787 -5.06 2.16 6.04
CA CYS A 787 -5.58 1.00 5.30
C CYS A 787 -6.93 1.30 4.64
N ALA A 788 -7.81 2.02 5.34
CA ALA A 788 -9.11 2.46 4.83
C ALA A 788 -8.97 3.43 3.65
N ALA A 789 -8.01 4.37 3.68
CA ALA A 789 -7.77 5.29 2.56
C ALA A 789 -7.44 4.56 1.25
N ASP A 790 -6.64 3.49 1.29
CA ASP A 790 -6.38 2.67 0.09
C ASP A 790 -7.62 1.92 -0.38
N SER A 791 -8.46 1.43 0.53
CA SER A 791 -9.73 0.79 0.18
C SER A 791 -10.73 1.78 -0.42
N LEU A 792 -10.88 2.97 0.15
CA LEU A 792 -11.76 4.02 -0.36
C LEU A 792 -11.32 4.49 -1.75
N HIS A 793 -10.01 4.66 -1.95
CA HIS A 793 -9.45 4.93 -3.27
C HIS A 793 -9.85 3.83 -4.26
N ARG A 794 -9.63 2.54 -3.95
CA ARG A 794 -10.03 1.44 -4.84
C ARG A 794 -11.55 1.42 -5.09
N PHE A 795 -12.36 1.66 -4.08
CA PHE A 795 -13.81 1.56 -4.18
C PHE A 795 -14.43 2.62 -5.10
N VAL A 796 -13.98 3.87 -5.03
CA VAL A 796 -14.53 4.94 -5.87
C VAL A 796 -14.01 4.88 -7.32
N GLN A 797 -12.99 4.07 -7.58
CA GLN A 797 -12.42 3.91 -8.91
C GLN A 797 -13.10 2.72 -9.64
N PRO A 798 -13.60 2.91 -10.88
CA PRO A 798 -14.31 1.87 -11.61
C PRO A 798 -13.47 0.60 -11.84
N GLY A 799 -14.12 -0.57 -11.72
CA GLY A 799 -13.52 -1.85 -12.10
C GLY A 799 -12.32 -2.29 -11.25
N CYS A 800 -12.15 -1.71 -10.05
CA CYS A 800 -11.02 -2.00 -9.18
C CYS A 800 -11.30 -3.17 -8.24
N SER A 801 -10.31 -4.04 -8.07
CA SER A 801 -10.34 -5.06 -7.03
C SER A 801 -10.03 -4.44 -5.67
N MET A 802 -10.80 -4.81 -4.66
CA MET A 802 -10.58 -4.38 -3.28
C MET A 802 -9.41 -5.10 -2.59
N THR A 803 -8.97 -6.25 -3.11
CA THR A 803 -8.06 -7.16 -2.40
C THR A 803 -6.77 -7.44 -3.17
N ILE A 804 -6.86 -7.60 -4.50
CA ILE A 804 -5.72 -8.04 -5.33
C ILE A 804 -4.59 -7.02 -5.29
N GLY A 805 -3.37 -7.51 -5.02
CA GLY A 805 -2.14 -6.72 -5.00
C GLY A 805 -2.08 -5.68 -3.90
N LYS A 806 -3.00 -5.71 -2.92
CA LYS A 806 -2.99 -4.82 -1.76
C LYS A 806 -1.83 -5.22 -0.84
N ASN A 807 -0.94 -4.27 -0.53
CA ASN A 807 0.19 -4.55 0.34
C ASN A 807 -0.31 -4.72 1.79
N ARG A 808 -0.15 -5.93 2.32
CA ARG A 808 -0.60 -6.30 3.67
C ARG A 808 0.28 -5.74 4.78
N ARG A 809 1.52 -5.32 4.44
CA ARG A 809 2.52 -4.81 5.39
C ARG A 809 2.78 -5.77 6.55
N ASP A 810 2.73 -7.07 6.26
CA ASP A 810 3.06 -8.12 7.23
C ASP A 810 4.58 -8.14 7.48
N PHE A 811 4.97 -7.97 8.73
CA PHE A 811 6.36 -8.06 9.18
C PHE A 811 6.48 -9.05 10.34
N ILE A 812 7.61 -9.77 10.39
CA ILE A 812 7.89 -10.79 11.38
C ILE A 812 8.99 -10.26 12.31
N GLU A 813 8.81 -10.41 13.62
CA GLU A 813 9.83 -10.06 14.61
C GLU A 813 10.96 -11.09 14.55
N LEU A 814 12.22 -10.63 14.53
CA LEU A 814 13.37 -11.53 14.61
C LEU A 814 13.40 -12.27 15.95
N ASP A 815 14.00 -13.46 15.97
CA ASP A 815 14.17 -14.26 17.19
C ASP A 815 15.29 -13.69 18.06
N LYS A 816 14.91 -12.99 19.15
CA LYS A 816 15.85 -12.36 20.09
C LYS A 816 16.66 -13.37 20.91
N ASP A 817 16.25 -14.63 21.00
CA ASP A 817 17.00 -15.67 21.71
C ASP A 817 18.11 -16.29 20.86
N ASN A 818 18.10 -16.01 19.55
CA ASN A 818 19.03 -16.56 18.56
C ASN A 818 19.85 -15.48 17.83
N ILE A 819 20.24 -14.42 18.54
CA ILE A 819 21.15 -13.39 18.02
C ILE A 819 22.48 -13.35 18.77
N LEU A 820 23.50 -12.81 18.11
CA LEU A 820 24.77 -12.41 18.72
C LEU A 820 24.99 -10.90 18.51
N VAL A 821 25.36 -10.21 19.59
CA VAL A 821 25.76 -8.79 19.57
C VAL A 821 27.17 -8.72 20.16
N GLU A 822 28.19 -8.66 19.29
CA GLU A 822 29.60 -8.71 19.70
C GLU A 822 30.10 -7.37 20.26
N GLU A 823 29.87 -6.29 19.53
CA GLU A 823 30.27 -4.93 19.90
C GLU A 823 29.09 -3.97 19.77
N TYR A 824 28.90 -3.12 20.77
CA TYR A 824 27.84 -2.12 20.78
C TYR A 824 28.23 -0.91 21.66
N ASP A 825 27.56 0.22 21.45
CA ASP A 825 27.73 1.44 22.25
C ASP A 825 27.16 1.24 23.67
N THR A 826 27.98 1.40 24.72
CA THR A 826 27.62 1.19 26.13
C THR A 826 27.12 2.45 26.85
N ALA A 827 26.88 3.55 26.12
CA ALA A 827 26.29 4.76 26.70
C ALA A 827 24.92 4.45 27.34
N GLY A 828 24.69 5.09 28.50
CA GLY A 828 23.42 5.03 29.21
C GLY A 828 22.28 5.65 28.39
N ARG A 829 21.04 5.23 28.69
CA ARG A 829 19.84 5.82 28.10
C ARG A 829 19.72 7.28 28.52
N ASN A 830 19.52 8.18 27.56
CA ASN A 830 19.25 9.58 27.83
C ASN A 830 17.79 9.77 28.24
N GLU A 831 17.56 10.72 29.14
CA GLU A 831 16.23 11.12 29.60
C GLU A 831 16.02 12.61 29.38
N PRO A 832 14.80 13.04 29.03
CA PRO A 832 14.47 14.45 28.91
C PRO A 832 14.56 15.13 30.28
N ALA A 833 14.95 16.41 30.27
CA ALA A 833 14.90 17.24 31.46
C ALA A 833 13.46 17.65 31.80
N ILE A 834 13.24 18.03 33.06
CA ILE A 834 11.96 18.58 33.54
C ILE A 834 12.10 20.10 33.71
N ASP A 835 11.12 20.86 33.22
CA ASP A 835 11.00 22.28 33.50
C ASP A 835 10.54 22.51 34.94
N THR A 836 11.50 22.77 35.82
CA THR A 836 11.26 23.02 37.26
C THR A 836 10.43 24.28 37.55
N SER A 837 10.16 25.14 36.55
CA SER A 837 9.25 26.28 36.71
C SER A 837 7.77 25.90 36.64
N ILE A 838 7.46 24.69 36.16
CA ILE A 838 6.11 24.15 36.06
C ILE A 838 5.87 23.21 37.24
N ASP A 839 4.82 23.49 38.02
CA ASP A 839 4.37 22.59 39.08
C ASP A 839 3.70 21.36 38.47
N MET A 840 4.46 20.29 38.27
CA MET A 840 3.98 19.07 37.62
C MET A 840 2.77 18.43 38.32
N LYS A 841 2.63 18.59 39.65
CA LYS A 841 1.53 17.98 40.42
C LYS A 841 0.21 18.71 40.21
N HIS A 842 0.25 20.03 40.06
CA HIS A 842 -0.96 20.87 40.09
C HIS A 842 -1.24 21.62 38.79
N SER A 843 -0.26 21.69 37.88
CA SER A 843 -0.40 22.35 36.57
C SER A 843 -1.11 21.47 35.55
N PHE A 844 -1.79 22.12 34.60
CA PHE A 844 -2.30 21.51 33.37
C PHE A 844 -1.31 21.59 32.20
N ARG A 845 -0.07 22.05 32.43
CA ARG A 845 1.01 22.11 31.43
C ARG A 845 1.95 20.91 31.54
N ASP A 846 2.50 20.47 30.41
CA ASP A 846 3.54 19.44 30.39
C ASP A 846 4.87 20.03 30.89
N ALA A 847 5.48 19.42 31.90
CA ALA A 847 6.79 19.81 32.40
C ALA A 847 7.94 19.09 31.68
N HIS A 848 7.65 18.06 30.88
CA HIS A 848 8.67 17.27 30.19
C HIS A 848 9.20 18.00 28.95
N LEU A 849 10.48 18.35 28.99
CA LEU A 849 11.18 18.92 27.84
C LEU A 849 11.44 17.85 26.76
N THR A 850 11.91 18.29 25.60
CA THR A 850 12.50 17.38 24.61
C THR A 850 13.96 17.08 24.96
N LEU A 851 14.51 15.99 24.42
CA LEU A 851 15.95 15.79 24.41
C LEU A 851 16.65 16.95 23.69
N THR A 852 17.88 17.30 24.09
CA THR A 852 18.74 18.19 23.30
C THR A 852 19.26 17.49 22.06
N GLU A 853 19.80 18.25 21.11
CA GLU A 853 20.38 17.67 19.89
C GLU A 853 21.53 16.68 20.21
N GLU A 854 22.38 17.02 21.17
CA GLU A 854 23.48 16.18 21.63
C GLU A 854 22.96 14.88 22.24
N GLN A 855 21.92 14.96 23.08
CA GLN A 855 21.28 13.80 23.67
C GLN A 855 20.65 12.91 22.58
N VAL A 856 19.99 13.49 21.58
CA VAL A 856 19.40 12.73 20.46
C VAL A 856 20.47 11.99 19.67
N LYS A 857 21.58 12.63 19.33
CA LYS A 857 22.68 11.99 18.60
C LYS A 857 23.32 10.85 19.40
N ALA A 858 23.53 11.06 20.70
CA ALA A 858 24.04 10.03 21.61
C ALA A 858 23.06 8.86 21.71
N GLU A 859 21.78 9.13 21.96
CA GLU A 859 20.74 8.12 22.12
C GLU A 859 20.50 7.33 20.83
N ALA A 860 20.46 7.99 19.69
CA ALA A 860 20.31 7.35 18.38
C ALA A 860 21.49 6.44 18.03
N SER A 861 22.69 6.73 18.56
CA SER A 861 23.89 5.90 18.36
C SER A 861 23.82 4.56 19.09
N ARG A 862 22.95 4.42 20.10
CA ARG A 862 22.73 3.17 20.84
C ARG A 862 21.99 2.09 20.03
N CYS A 863 21.38 2.45 18.89
CA CYS A 863 20.61 1.53 18.04
C CYS A 863 21.47 0.39 17.47
N LEU A 864 21.05 -0.87 17.69
CA LEU A 864 21.77 -2.07 17.25
C LEU A 864 21.64 -2.42 15.76
N LYS A 865 20.86 -1.67 14.97
CA LYS A 865 20.63 -1.94 13.54
C LYS A 865 20.21 -3.39 13.25
N CYS A 866 19.26 -3.91 14.04
CA CYS A 866 18.70 -5.26 13.99
C CYS A 866 18.38 -5.86 12.61
N GLY A 867 17.90 -5.08 11.64
CA GLY A 867 17.46 -5.58 10.33
C GLY A 867 18.21 -5.00 9.13
N ALA A 868 18.09 -5.68 7.99
CA ALA A 868 18.51 -5.18 6.68
C ALA A 868 17.50 -5.60 5.60
N SER A 869 17.47 -4.87 4.49
CA SER A 869 16.86 -5.38 3.25
C SER A 869 17.79 -6.41 2.61
N VAL A 870 17.22 -7.45 2.01
CA VAL A 870 17.94 -8.54 1.34
C VAL A 870 17.32 -8.77 -0.03
N VAL A 871 18.17 -8.91 -1.04
CA VAL A 871 17.76 -9.12 -2.43
C VAL A 871 17.92 -10.59 -2.81
N ASP A 872 16.86 -11.21 -3.30
CA ASP A 872 16.95 -12.42 -4.11
C ASP A 872 17.32 -12.05 -5.55
N GLU A 873 18.61 -12.14 -5.85
CA GLU A 873 19.18 -11.89 -7.18
C GLU A 873 18.55 -12.76 -8.27
N ASN A 874 18.13 -13.99 -7.92
CA ASN A 874 17.48 -14.90 -8.87
C ASN A 874 16.07 -14.44 -9.23
N LYS A 875 15.42 -13.63 -8.38
CA LYS A 875 14.09 -13.07 -8.65
C LYS A 875 14.14 -11.64 -9.19
N CYS A 876 15.25 -10.94 -8.99
CA CYS A 876 15.41 -9.56 -9.43
C CYS A 876 15.28 -9.43 -10.96
N ILE A 877 14.60 -8.36 -11.40
CA ILE A 877 14.40 -8.01 -12.82
C ILE A 877 15.18 -6.75 -13.22
N GLY A 878 15.96 -6.15 -12.32
CA GLY A 878 16.86 -5.04 -12.64
C GLY A 878 16.19 -3.71 -12.97
N CYS A 879 15.00 -3.43 -12.41
CA CYS A 879 14.25 -2.20 -12.70
C CYS A 879 14.77 -0.93 -12.03
N GLY A 880 15.54 -1.04 -10.93
CA GLY A 880 16.06 0.13 -10.22
C GLY A 880 15.06 0.87 -9.31
N VAL A 881 13.77 0.55 -9.32
CA VAL A 881 12.77 1.22 -8.44
C VAL A 881 13.18 1.18 -6.96
N CYS A 882 13.75 0.07 -6.50
CA CYS A 882 14.20 -0.06 -5.12
C CYS A 882 15.33 0.92 -4.71
N THR A 883 16.16 1.36 -5.65
CA THR A 883 17.25 2.32 -5.40
C THR A 883 16.69 3.73 -5.22
N THR A 884 15.67 4.10 -5.99
CA THR A 884 15.00 5.42 -5.86
C THR A 884 14.26 5.59 -4.53
N LYS A 885 13.92 4.49 -3.85
CA LYS A 885 13.27 4.51 -2.53
C LYS A 885 14.25 4.44 -1.35
N CYS A 886 15.55 4.28 -1.62
CA CYS A 886 16.56 4.18 -0.57
C CYS A 886 17.15 5.55 -0.24
N ALA A 887 16.90 6.06 0.97
CA ALA A 887 17.44 7.33 1.46
C ALA A 887 18.80 7.21 2.17
N PHE A 888 19.42 6.01 2.10
CA PHE A 888 20.63 5.64 2.85
C PHE A 888 21.75 5.13 1.94
N ASP A 889 21.60 5.26 0.61
CA ASP A 889 22.61 4.82 -0.35
C ASP A 889 23.02 3.34 -0.19
N ALA A 890 22.08 2.51 0.28
CA ALA A 890 22.36 1.14 0.70
C ALA A 890 22.02 0.08 -0.36
N ILE A 891 21.45 0.47 -1.50
CA ILE A 891 21.05 -0.46 -2.56
C ILE A 891 21.33 0.12 -3.93
N HIS A 892 22.06 -0.64 -4.74
CA HIS A 892 22.58 -0.21 -6.04
C HIS A 892 22.31 -1.26 -7.11
N LEU A 893 22.21 -0.83 -8.37
CA LEU A 893 22.17 -1.74 -9.50
C LEU A 893 23.59 -2.00 -9.99
N HIS A 894 23.89 -3.26 -10.32
CA HIS A 894 25.12 -3.66 -10.99
C HIS A 894 24.84 -4.44 -12.26
N ARG A 895 25.61 -4.16 -13.32
CA ARG A 895 25.46 -4.76 -14.65
C ARG A 895 25.97 -6.21 -14.67
N THR A 896 25.18 -7.12 -14.12
CA THR A 896 25.55 -8.52 -13.89
C THR A 896 25.09 -9.47 -15.00
N HIS A 897 24.20 -9.01 -15.88
CA HIS A 897 23.60 -9.79 -16.96
C HIS A 897 23.71 -9.06 -18.32
N PRO A 898 24.93 -8.74 -18.79
CA PRO A 898 25.12 -8.00 -20.05
C PRO A 898 24.47 -8.68 -21.27
N GLU A 899 24.26 -9.99 -21.22
CA GLU A 899 23.55 -10.76 -22.24
C GLU A 899 22.07 -10.38 -22.38
N CYS A 900 21.45 -9.77 -21.36
CA CYS A 900 20.04 -9.37 -21.40
C CYS A 900 19.79 -8.18 -22.32
N THR A 901 20.82 -7.40 -22.68
CA THR A 901 20.69 -6.24 -23.58
C THR A 901 20.50 -6.64 -25.05
N HIS A 902 20.88 -7.87 -25.41
CA HIS A 902 20.82 -8.34 -26.79
C HIS A 902 19.37 -8.55 -27.25
N MET A 903 18.90 -7.68 -28.15
CA MET A 903 17.54 -7.71 -28.68
C MET A 903 17.47 -8.50 -29.99
N VAL A 904 16.44 -9.33 -30.14
CA VAL A 904 16.29 -10.24 -31.29
C VAL A 904 14.98 -9.93 -32.01
N PRO A 905 14.97 -9.78 -33.34
CA PRO A 905 13.72 -9.68 -34.10
C PRO A 905 12.81 -10.90 -33.87
N SER A 906 11.51 -10.70 -33.69
CA SER A 906 10.56 -11.79 -33.41
C SER A 906 10.52 -12.85 -34.51
N GLU A 907 10.93 -12.52 -35.74
CA GLU A 907 11.02 -13.46 -36.87
C GLU A 907 12.11 -14.52 -36.62
N ASP A 908 13.15 -14.18 -35.86
CA ASP A 908 14.28 -15.05 -35.52
C ASP A 908 14.13 -15.73 -34.15
N LYS A 909 13.05 -15.44 -33.38
CA LYS A 909 12.89 -15.90 -31.98
C LYS A 909 13.12 -17.41 -31.80
N PHE A 910 12.54 -18.24 -32.66
CA PHE A 910 12.63 -19.70 -32.54
C PHE A 910 14.05 -20.24 -32.76
N LYS A 911 14.89 -19.56 -33.53
CA LYS A 911 16.31 -19.93 -33.70
C LYS A 911 17.06 -19.79 -32.38
N HIS A 912 16.86 -18.67 -31.69
CA HIS A 912 17.52 -18.38 -30.41
C HIS A 912 16.95 -19.23 -29.27
N ILE A 913 15.62 -19.39 -29.23
CA ILE A 913 14.94 -20.24 -28.25
C ILE A 913 15.36 -21.70 -28.42
N GLY A 914 15.38 -22.24 -29.65
CA GLY A 914 15.80 -23.61 -29.92
C GLY A 914 17.26 -23.86 -29.50
N ALA A 915 18.17 -22.93 -29.81
CA ALA A 915 19.56 -23.02 -29.40
C ALA A 915 19.71 -23.02 -27.87
N TYR A 916 18.97 -22.17 -27.17
CA TYR A 916 18.98 -22.14 -25.70
C TYR A 916 18.32 -23.38 -25.08
N ALA A 917 17.22 -23.88 -25.65
CA ALA A 917 16.55 -25.10 -25.20
C ALA A 917 17.50 -26.31 -25.20
N ILE A 918 18.33 -26.45 -26.24
CA ILE A 918 19.37 -27.50 -26.30
C ILE A 918 20.42 -27.30 -25.20
N LYS A 919 20.93 -26.06 -25.04
CA LYS A 919 21.89 -25.74 -23.96
C LYS A 919 21.33 -26.04 -22.58
N ARG A 920 20.07 -25.68 -22.34
CA ARG A 920 19.33 -25.93 -21.11
C ARG A 920 19.14 -27.42 -20.85
N ALA A 921 18.72 -28.18 -21.86
CA ALA A 921 18.58 -29.64 -21.74
C ALA A 921 19.92 -30.31 -21.36
N ALA A 922 21.02 -29.86 -21.95
CA ALA A 922 22.36 -30.31 -21.58
C ALA A 922 22.71 -29.93 -20.12
N LYS A 923 22.42 -28.71 -19.67
CA LYS A 923 22.62 -28.29 -18.27
C LYS A 923 21.83 -29.16 -17.29
N ILE A 924 20.56 -29.43 -17.56
CA ILE A 924 19.70 -30.27 -16.70
C ILE A 924 20.24 -31.70 -16.59
N ALA A 925 20.76 -32.25 -17.69
CA ALA A 925 21.26 -33.62 -17.77
C ALA A 925 22.65 -33.78 -17.13
N PHE A 926 23.56 -32.83 -17.32
CA PHE A 926 24.99 -33.02 -17.05
C PHE A 926 25.57 -32.15 -15.91
N SER A 927 24.89 -31.07 -15.49
CA SER A 927 25.43 -30.19 -14.45
C SER A 927 25.22 -30.75 -13.03
N LYS A 928 26.21 -30.59 -12.15
CA LYS A 928 26.12 -30.97 -10.73
C LYS A 928 25.10 -30.10 -10.00
N LYS A 929 23.98 -30.68 -9.58
CA LYS A 929 22.88 -29.93 -8.94
C LYS A 929 23.19 -29.54 -7.50
N SER A 930 22.81 -28.31 -7.11
CA SER A 930 22.77 -27.87 -5.72
C SER A 930 21.69 -28.61 -4.93
N GLU A 931 21.68 -28.51 -3.60
CA GLU A 931 20.63 -29.12 -2.78
C GLU A 931 19.25 -28.53 -3.10
N ALA A 932 19.16 -27.21 -3.30
CA ALA A 932 17.93 -26.54 -3.71
C ALA A 932 17.43 -27.03 -5.09
N GLU A 933 18.33 -27.23 -6.05
CA GLU A 933 18.00 -27.78 -7.37
C GLU A 933 17.53 -29.24 -7.30
N LYS A 934 18.15 -30.06 -6.43
CA LYS A 934 17.73 -31.45 -6.19
C LYS A 934 16.33 -31.51 -5.55
N ALA A 935 16.07 -30.64 -4.57
CA ALA A 935 14.76 -30.53 -3.95
C ALA A 935 13.70 -30.09 -4.97
N ALA A 936 14.01 -29.11 -5.81
CA ALA A 936 13.13 -28.65 -6.88
C ALA A 936 12.78 -29.76 -7.89
N GLU A 937 13.75 -30.60 -8.27
CA GLU A 937 13.55 -31.77 -9.13
C GLU A 937 12.68 -32.84 -8.49
N LYS A 938 12.84 -33.07 -7.19
CA LYS A 938 12.00 -34.01 -6.43
C LYS A 938 10.55 -33.54 -6.43
N ALA A 939 10.32 -32.27 -6.07
CA ALA A 939 8.99 -31.67 -6.07
C ALA A 939 8.33 -31.73 -7.46
N HIS A 940 9.08 -31.45 -8.52
CA HIS A 940 8.57 -31.54 -9.89
C HIS A 940 8.13 -32.97 -10.25
N LYS A 941 8.91 -33.99 -9.87
CA LYS A 941 8.54 -35.40 -10.09
C LYS A 941 7.28 -35.81 -9.31
N GLU A 942 7.14 -35.33 -8.07
CA GLU A 942 5.96 -35.57 -7.24
C GLU A 942 4.72 -34.92 -7.84
N TYR A 943 4.83 -33.66 -8.29
CA TYR A 943 3.77 -32.99 -9.03
C TYR A 943 3.37 -33.76 -10.30
N LYS A 944 4.34 -34.17 -11.13
CA LYS A 944 4.05 -34.98 -12.33
C LYS A 944 3.40 -36.32 -12.03
N ARG A 945 3.58 -36.88 -10.82
CA ARG A 945 2.90 -38.09 -10.37
C ARG A 945 1.47 -37.81 -9.90
N SER A 946 1.21 -36.66 -9.26
CA SER A 946 -0.15 -36.30 -8.83
C SER A 946 -1.08 -35.89 -9.97
N GLN A 947 -0.53 -35.53 -11.13
CA GLN A 947 -1.28 -35.21 -12.35
C GLN A 947 -1.62 -36.43 -13.22
N LYS A 948 -1.13 -37.63 -12.87
CA LYS A 948 -1.42 -38.90 -13.55
C LYS A 948 -2.40 -39.71 -12.73
#